data_AF-A0A2Z7CQM6-F1
#
_entry.id   AF-A0A2Z7CQM6-F1
#
_cell.length_a   1.000
_cell.length_b   1.000
_cell.length_c   1.000
_cell.angle_alpha   90.00
_cell.angle_beta   90.00
_cell.angle_gamma   90.00
#
_symmetry.space_group_name_H-M   'P 1'
#
loop_
_entity.id
_entity.type
_entity.pdbx_description
1 polymer ?
#
loop_
_entity_poly.entity_id
_entity_poly.type
_entity_poly.pdbx_seq_one_letter_code
_entity_poly.pdbx_strand_id
1 'polypeptide(L)'
;MNNVTEQENDVEEDIGVGVGHLDDVEHIITQSDELNIGVGVGHLDDVEHIITQSDELNIGVGVGHLDDVEHIITQSDELNIGVGVGHLDDVEHILTQPDELNIGVGVGHLDDVEHILTQPDELNIGVGVGHLDDVEHILTQPDELNIGVGVGHLDDVEHILTQPDELNIGVGVGHLDDVEHILTQPDELNIGVGVGHLDDVEHIVTQPDELNVRPSGDTFSFTDGSNLYVGQEFQSKAAVQKELSKIALNPLLNSKMSSHLRLYMPFGALIKVVHGESGLRKLETPIFLRFVRIATHTCDLTGRRTRQRQASSSVVCDMLVENFEGQQVTPNPKSIMTMMRNRGVEITYYKAWKGKQLAHDIFRGDPEQSFAILPSYLSMVEKMNPGSITDLVLDEDSRFKYMFLAFGACVKGYRCMRKVVTIDGTWLKGKYDGVLLVASAQDGDFHQYPLAWGVVDVESTASWSWFLSKLLYVVPDEEELMIISDRNPGIIAAVSGVYHNAHHGHCIWHLSQNMKLRCKKKGCTEMFMHLAKIYKQSEFDIEYERFKKRYPEAGKFLDDCGSLDRWTRAYSPSSRYNIMTTNGVESINARLRDERQLPIVALLESLQRLTTSWFARYRNASIVATTKFTPAVESILRDRYNAARGYQVVELIRREFEIWYSAHTFIVDLESKRCSCREFDIDRIPCSHAIAASCLSNFDFYS
;
A
#
# COMPACT_ATOMS: atom_id res chain seq x y z
N MET A 1 -21.13 -72.06 8.59
CA MET A 1 -22.38 -71.45 8.11
C MET A 1 -22.88 -70.55 9.23
N ASN A 2 -22.52 -69.27 9.18
CA ASN A 2 -23.22 -68.20 9.88
C ASN A 2 -22.96 -66.95 9.04
N ASN A 3 -24.06 -66.41 8.53
CA ASN A 3 -24.13 -65.21 7.69
C ASN A 3 -23.60 -64.02 8.47
N VAL A 4 -22.73 -63.24 7.83
CA VAL A 4 -22.48 -61.84 8.19
C VAL A 4 -23.44 -61.03 7.31
N THR A 5 -24.35 -60.32 7.95
CA THR A 5 -25.03 -59.16 7.36
C THR A 5 -24.19 -57.96 7.73
N GLU A 6 -23.52 -57.38 6.74
CA GLU A 6 -22.95 -56.03 6.79
C GLU A 6 -24.10 -55.04 6.98
N GLN A 7 -23.99 -54.18 7.99
CA GLN A 7 -24.64 -52.88 8.02
C GLN A 7 -23.50 -51.88 7.92
N GLU A 8 -23.28 -51.36 6.71
CA GLU A 8 -22.63 -50.08 6.48
C GLU A 8 -23.47 -49.02 7.19
N ASN A 9 -22.83 -48.18 7.99
CA ASN A 9 -23.46 -47.01 8.58
C ASN A 9 -22.85 -45.83 7.83
N ASP A 10 -23.60 -45.29 6.87
CA ASP A 10 -23.21 -44.07 6.16
C ASP A 10 -23.22 -42.89 7.16
N VAL A 11 -22.16 -42.08 7.17
CA VAL A 11 -21.99 -40.91 8.04
C VAL A 11 -22.31 -39.65 7.25
N GLU A 12 -23.53 -39.14 7.43
CA GLU A 12 -24.00 -37.83 6.92
C GLU A 12 -23.57 -36.71 7.88
N GLU A 13 -22.87 -35.69 7.38
CA GLU A 13 -22.50 -34.49 8.12
C GLU A 13 -23.21 -33.24 7.59
N ASP A 14 -23.88 -32.52 8.49
CA ASP A 14 -24.68 -31.35 8.20
C ASP A 14 -24.11 -30.09 8.87
N ILE A 15 -23.79 -29.07 8.09
CA ILE A 15 -23.34 -27.75 8.57
C ILE A 15 -24.42 -26.71 8.24
N GLY A 16 -25.06 -26.16 9.27
CA GLY A 16 -25.97 -25.03 9.10
C GLY A 16 -27.32 -25.39 8.48
N VAL A 17 -28.05 -26.33 9.08
CA VAL A 17 -29.40 -26.71 8.65
C VAL A 17 -30.48 -25.83 9.29
N GLY A 18 -31.34 -25.22 8.47
CA GLY A 18 -32.53 -24.48 8.90
C GLY A 18 -32.24 -23.18 9.67
N VAL A 19 -31.06 -22.60 9.47
CA VAL A 19 -30.65 -21.33 10.08
C VAL A 19 -31.09 -20.13 9.22
N GLY A 20 -31.24 -18.96 9.85
CA GLY A 20 -31.68 -17.76 9.13
C GLY A 20 -30.60 -17.21 8.19
N HIS A 21 -29.38 -17.08 8.69
CA HIS A 21 -28.17 -16.65 7.98
C HIS A 21 -27.01 -17.54 8.44
N LEU A 22 -26.10 -17.85 7.53
CA LEU A 22 -24.88 -18.61 7.77
C LEU A 22 -23.75 -17.94 6.98
N ASP A 23 -22.84 -17.27 7.69
CA ASP A 23 -21.76 -16.47 7.09
C ASP A 23 -20.41 -17.02 7.61
N ASP A 24 -19.32 -16.73 6.89
CA ASP A 24 -17.94 -17.11 7.22
C ASP A 24 -17.75 -18.64 7.36
N VAL A 25 -18.22 -19.43 6.39
CA VAL A 25 -18.07 -20.89 6.39
C VAL A 25 -16.71 -21.29 5.81
N GLU A 26 -15.67 -21.07 6.63
CA GLU A 26 -14.28 -21.27 6.25
C GLU A 26 -13.60 -22.49 6.89
N HIS A 27 -12.54 -23.00 6.25
CA HIS A 27 -11.57 -23.95 6.82
C HIS A 27 -12.14 -25.31 7.27
N ILE A 28 -13.10 -25.85 6.52
CA ILE A 28 -13.67 -27.17 6.78
C ILE A 28 -12.72 -28.24 6.26
N ILE A 29 -12.30 -29.15 7.15
CA ILE A 29 -11.53 -30.34 6.80
C ILE A 29 -12.24 -31.57 7.38
N THR A 30 -12.87 -32.36 6.53
CA THR A 30 -13.65 -33.54 6.95
C THR A 30 -13.49 -34.75 6.03
N GLN A 31 -13.95 -35.89 6.53
CA GLN A 31 -14.09 -37.17 5.84
C GLN A 31 -15.44 -37.76 6.27
N SER A 32 -16.44 -37.70 5.39
CA SER A 32 -17.81 -38.17 5.61
C SER A 32 -18.32 -38.84 4.35
N ASP A 33 -19.38 -39.64 4.39
CA ASP A 33 -19.92 -40.21 3.14
C ASP A 33 -20.74 -39.13 2.39
N GLU A 34 -21.47 -38.30 3.13
CA GLU A 34 -22.19 -37.14 2.62
C GLU A 34 -21.86 -35.90 3.46
N LEU A 35 -21.60 -34.75 2.80
CA LEU A 35 -21.40 -33.45 3.46
C LEU A 35 -22.36 -32.41 2.89
N ASN A 36 -23.23 -31.89 3.75
CA ASN A 36 -24.21 -30.87 3.41
C ASN A 36 -23.85 -29.54 4.11
N ILE A 37 -23.66 -28.48 3.34
CA ILE A 37 -23.33 -27.14 3.84
C ILE A 37 -24.46 -26.19 3.47
N GLY A 38 -25.16 -25.67 4.46
CA GLY A 38 -26.24 -24.71 4.30
C GLY A 38 -27.49 -25.29 3.63
N VAL A 39 -28.27 -26.06 4.41
CA VAL A 39 -29.56 -26.62 3.94
C VAL A 39 -30.73 -25.81 4.50
N GLY A 40 -31.57 -25.26 3.61
CA GLY A 40 -32.76 -24.50 3.97
C GLY A 40 -32.45 -23.18 4.69
N VAL A 41 -31.37 -22.52 4.28
CA VAL A 41 -30.87 -21.27 4.88
C VAL A 41 -31.44 -20.05 4.15
N GLY A 42 -31.62 -18.93 4.85
CA GLY A 42 -32.03 -17.67 4.22
C GLY A 42 -30.93 -17.02 3.37
N HIS A 43 -29.72 -16.91 3.93
CA HIS A 43 -28.50 -16.37 3.29
C HIS A 43 -27.29 -17.22 3.70
N LEU A 44 -26.47 -17.62 2.72
CA LEU A 44 -25.24 -18.38 2.89
C LEU A 44 -24.12 -17.63 2.18
N ASP A 45 -23.24 -16.98 2.94
CA ASP A 45 -22.21 -16.08 2.38
C ASP A 45 -20.81 -16.55 2.85
N ASP A 46 -19.77 -16.25 2.06
CA ASP A 46 -18.35 -16.52 2.36
C ASP A 46 -18.07 -18.02 2.64
N VAL A 47 -18.37 -18.90 1.66
CA VAL A 47 -18.07 -20.34 1.74
C VAL A 47 -16.73 -20.62 1.10
N GLU A 48 -15.68 -20.65 1.91
CA GLU A 48 -14.31 -20.75 1.41
C GLU A 48 -13.43 -21.83 2.07
N HIS A 49 -12.35 -22.21 1.40
CA HIS A 49 -11.31 -23.08 1.98
C HIS A 49 -11.81 -24.45 2.48
N ILE A 50 -12.70 -25.09 1.72
CA ILE A 50 -13.21 -26.43 2.02
C ILE A 50 -12.26 -27.48 1.45
N ILE A 51 -11.79 -28.39 2.31
CA ILE A 51 -10.96 -29.54 1.93
C ILE A 51 -11.62 -30.81 2.43
N THR A 52 -12.30 -31.55 1.56
CA THR A 52 -13.02 -32.78 1.96
C THR A 52 -12.70 -34.00 1.12
N GLN A 53 -12.93 -35.17 1.70
CA GLN A 53 -13.00 -36.47 1.02
C GLN A 53 -14.34 -37.09 1.42
N SER A 54 -15.38 -36.82 0.62
CA SER A 54 -16.73 -37.33 0.83
C SER A 54 -17.33 -37.83 -0.46
N ASP A 55 -18.14 -38.87 -0.47
CA ASP A 55 -18.74 -39.37 -1.72
C ASP A 55 -19.63 -38.29 -2.36
N GLU A 56 -20.43 -37.59 -1.55
CA GLU A 56 -21.28 -36.47 -1.98
C GLU A 56 -20.99 -35.18 -1.19
N LEU A 57 -20.80 -34.06 -1.88
CA LEU A 57 -20.69 -32.71 -1.29
C LEU A 57 -21.75 -31.77 -1.85
N ASN A 58 -22.64 -31.29 -0.98
CA ASN A 58 -23.68 -30.32 -1.32
C ASN A 58 -23.42 -28.98 -0.62
N ILE A 59 -23.26 -27.91 -1.39
CA ILE A 59 -23.11 -26.54 -0.90
C ILE A 59 -24.34 -25.73 -1.31
N GLY A 60 -25.13 -25.29 -0.35
CA GLY A 60 -26.32 -24.48 -0.54
C GLY A 60 -27.49 -25.24 -1.18
N VAL A 61 -28.29 -25.91 -0.35
CA VAL A 61 -29.51 -26.61 -0.79
C VAL A 61 -30.76 -25.87 -0.28
N GLY A 62 -31.58 -25.36 -1.19
CA GLY A 62 -32.81 -24.64 -0.86
C GLY A 62 -32.56 -23.31 -0.15
N VAL A 63 -31.50 -22.61 -0.53
CA VAL A 63 -31.07 -21.34 0.08
C VAL A 63 -31.73 -20.13 -0.60
N GLY A 64 -31.98 -19.05 0.14
CA GLY A 64 -32.48 -17.80 -0.45
C GLY A 64 -31.44 -17.09 -1.32
N HIS A 65 -30.25 -16.86 -0.77
CA HIS A 65 -29.08 -16.25 -1.41
C HIS A 65 -27.81 -17.03 -1.04
N LEU A 66 -26.99 -17.39 -2.02
CA LEU A 66 -25.68 -18.02 -1.85
C LEU A 66 -24.63 -17.18 -2.58
N ASP A 67 -23.77 -16.52 -1.83
CA ASP A 67 -22.77 -15.60 -2.38
C ASP A 67 -21.35 -16.03 -1.94
N ASP A 68 -20.34 -15.76 -2.75
CA ASP A 68 -18.91 -15.97 -2.44
C ASP A 68 -18.55 -17.44 -2.12
N VAL A 69 -18.72 -18.35 -3.11
CA VAL A 69 -18.27 -19.75 -3.00
C VAL A 69 -16.93 -19.91 -3.68
N GLU A 70 -15.85 -19.95 -2.89
CA GLU A 70 -14.49 -19.97 -3.44
C GLU A 70 -13.55 -21.00 -2.79
N HIS A 71 -12.43 -21.28 -3.46
CA HIS A 71 -11.34 -22.11 -2.90
C HIS A 71 -11.76 -23.51 -2.41
N ILE A 72 -12.67 -24.17 -3.15
CA ILE A 72 -13.12 -25.53 -2.86
C ILE A 72 -12.15 -26.54 -3.46
N ILE A 73 -11.62 -27.43 -2.61
CA ILE A 73 -10.74 -28.53 -3.00
C ILE A 73 -11.34 -29.84 -2.47
N THR A 74 -11.96 -30.62 -3.34
CA THR A 74 -12.60 -31.89 -2.94
C THR A 74 -12.16 -33.07 -3.81
N GLN A 75 -12.20 -34.27 -3.24
CA GLN A 75 -12.11 -35.57 -3.93
C GLN A 75 -13.45 -36.31 -3.90
N SER A 76 -14.57 -35.58 -3.91
CA SER A 76 -15.90 -36.16 -3.92
C SER A 76 -16.27 -36.77 -5.25
N ASP A 77 -17.11 -37.81 -5.26
CA ASP A 77 -17.65 -38.38 -6.49
C ASP A 77 -18.70 -37.43 -7.08
N GLU A 78 -19.54 -36.81 -6.24
CA GLU A 78 -20.49 -35.78 -6.67
C GLU A 78 -20.29 -34.45 -5.90
N LEU A 79 -20.25 -33.34 -6.63
CA LEU A 79 -20.22 -31.98 -6.07
C LEU A 79 -21.36 -31.13 -6.61
N ASN A 80 -22.26 -30.71 -5.73
CA ASN A 80 -23.38 -29.83 -6.04
C ASN A 80 -23.21 -28.47 -5.36
N ILE A 81 -23.10 -27.41 -6.14
CA ILE A 81 -23.04 -26.02 -5.67
C ILE A 81 -24.33 -25.31 -6.09
N GLY A 82 -25.16 -24.95 -5.13
CA GLY A 82 -26.41 -24.23 -5.31
C GLY A 82 -27.51 -25.07 -5.97
N VAL A 83 -28.27 -25.80 -5.15
CA VAL A 83 -29.44 -26.57 -5.59
C VAL A 83 -30.72 -25.90 -5.07
N GLY A 84 -31.58 -25.43 -5.97
CA GLY A 84 -32.85 -24.78 -5.64
C GLY A 84 -32.68 -23.44 -4.92
N VAL A 85 -31.65 -22.67 -5.29
CA VAL A 85 -31.29 -21.39 -4.66
C VAL A 85 -32.05 -20.22 -5.32
N GLY A 86 -32.38 -19.18 -4.57
CA GLY A 86 -32.98 -17.96 -5.13
C GLY A 86 -32.01 -17.17 -6.00
N HIS A 87 -30.83 -16.85 -5.46
CA HIS A 87 -29.71 -16.15 -6.12
C HIS A 87 -28.39 -16.85 -5.76
N LEU A 88 -27.57 -17.14 -6.75
CA LEU A 88 -26.23 -17.71 -6.61
C LEU A 88 -25.24 -16.80 -7.33
N ASP A 89 -24.39 -16.10 -6.59
CA ASP A 89 -23.44 -15.13 -7.13
C ASP A 89 -22.00 -15.51 -6.69
N ASP A 90 -21.00 -15.17 -7.51
CA ASP A 90 -19.56 -15.30 -7.19
C ASP A 90 -19.13 -16.76 -6.87
N VAL A 91 -19.19 -17.65 -7.86
CA VAL A 91 -18.63 -19.01 -7.76
C VAL A 91 -17.28 -19.06 -8.47
N GLU A 92 -16.19 -19.03 -7.69
CA GLU A 92 -14.84 -18.94 -8.24
C GLU A 92 -13.81 -19.90 -7.64
N HIS A 93 -12.67 -20.06 -8.32
CA HIS A 93 -11.51 -20.80 -7.79
C HIS A 93 -11.78 -22.25 -7.32
N ILE A 94 -12.70 -22.94 -8.01
CA ILE A 94 -13.01 -24.36 -7.75
C ILE A 94 -11.94 -25.25 -8.38
N LEU A 95 -11.26 -26.04 -7.55
CA LEU A 95 -10.14 -26.91 -7.92
C LEU A 95 -10.44 -28.36 -7.52
N THR A 96 -11.17 -29.10 -8.36
CA THR A 96 -11.78 -30.39 -8.00
C THR A 96 -11.66 -31.44 -9.12
N GLN A 97 -11.81 -32.72 -8.77
CA GLN A 97 -11.89 -33.85 -9.70
C GLN A 97 -13.03 -34.81 -9.35
N PRO A 98 -14.30 -34.36 -9.32
CA PRO A 98 -15.43 -35.25 -9.05
C PRO A 98 -15.87 -36.01 -10.28
N ASP A 99 -16.60 -37.11 -10.14
CA ASP A 99 -17.24 -37.77 -11.29
C ASP A 99 -18.32 -36.83 -11.87
N GLU A 100 -19.12 -36.17 -11.03
CA GLU A 100 -20.15 -35.20 -11.43
C GLU A 100 -19.99 -33.84 -10.70
N LEU A 101 -19.99 -32.74 -11.46
CA LEU A 101 -19.97 -31.38 -10.93
C LEU A 101 -21.18 -30.58 -11.43
N ASN A 102 -22.04 -30.19 -10.51
CA ASN A 102 -23.22 -29.37 -10.76
C ASN A 102 -23.09 -28.00 -10.11
N ILE A 103 -23.10 -26.93 -10.92
CA ILE A 103 -23.10 -25.54 -10.46
C ILE A 103 -24.42 -24.90 -10.88
N GLY A 104 -25.27 -24.58 -9.91
CA GLY A 104 -26.56 -23.94 -10.09
C GLY A 104 -27.60 -24.82 -10.76
N VAL A 105 -28.31 -25.63 -9.96
CA VAL A 105 -29.43 -26.46 -10.41
C VAL A 105 -30.75 -25.89 -9.87
N GLY A 106 -31.64 -25.47 -10.77
CA GLY A 106 -32.95 -24.91 -10.38
C GLY A 106 -32.87 -23.57 -9.68
N VAL A 107 -31.89 -22.75 -10.03
CA VAL A 107 -31.61 -21.44 -9.41
C VAL A 107 -32.44 -20.31 -10.05
N GLY A 108 -32.83 -19.29 -9.28
CA GLY A 108 -33.52 -18.11 -9.82
C GLY A 108 -32.61 -17.25 -10.71
N HIS A 109 -31.45 -16.86 -10.17
CA HIS A 109 -30.39 -16.09 -10.84
C HIS A 109 -29.03 -16.70 -10.50
N LEU A 110 -28.19 -16.94 -11.51
CA LEU A 110 -26.82 -17.42 -11.38
C LEU A 110 -25.90 -16.44 -12.11
N ASP A 111 -25.10 -15.70 -11.37
CA ASP A 111 -24.20 -14.67 -11.91
C ASP A 111 -22.75 -14.97 -11.47
N ASP A 112 -21.77 -14.55 -12.28
CA ASP A 112 -20.32 -14.59 -11.96
C ASP A 112 -19.78 -16.00 -11.64
N VAL A 113 -19.83 -16.92 -12.63
CA VAL A 113 -19.17 -18.23 -12.55
C VAL A 113 -17.83 -18.16 -13.27
N GLU A 114 -16.75 -17.99 -12.50
CA GLU A 114 -15.42 -17.75 -13.07
C GLU A 114 -14.30 -18.62 -12.51
N HIS A 115 -13.17 -18.69 -13.21
CA HIS A 115 -11.94 -19.33 -12.73
C HIS A 115 -12.09 -20.82 -12.27
N ILE A 116 -12.99 -21.56 -12.92
CA ILE A 116 -13.22 -22.99 -12.67
C ILE A 116 -12.11 -23.82 -13.32
N LEU A 117 -11.36 -24.58 -12.52
CA LEU A 117 -10.23 -25.42 -12.93
C LEU A 117 -10.45 -26.87 -12.49
N THR A 118 -11.24 -27.61 -13.25
CA THR A 118 -11.76 -28.94 -12.85
C THR A 118 -11.57 -29.99 -13.93
N GLN A 119 -11.63 -31.27 -13.57
CA GLN A 119 -11.64 -32.40 -14.52
C GLN A 119 -12.68 -33.45 -14.13
N PRO A 120 -13.98 -33.14 -14.21
CA PRO A 120 -15.01 -34.13 -13.89
C PRO A 120 -15.39 -35.00 -15.09
N ASP A 121 -16.09 -36.12 -14.90
CA ASP A 121 -16.65 -36.86 -16.04
C ASP A 121 -17.83 -36.08 -16.65
N GLU A 122 -18.69 -35.49 -15.82
CA GLU A 122 -19.80 -34.61 -16.24
C GLU A 122 -19.75 -33.24 -15.53
N LEU A 123 -19.84 -32.15 -16.31
CA LEU A 123 -19.90 -30.78 -15.79
C LEU A 123 -21.16 -30.06 -16.27
N ASN A 124 -22.01 -29.69 -15.31
CA ASN A 124 -23.25 -28.97 -15.53
C ASN A 124 -23.17 -27.58 -14.89
N ILE A 125 -23.29 -26.51 -15.70
CA ILE A 125 -23.33 -25.13 -15.25
C ILE A 125 -24.68 -24.53 -15.66
N GLY A 126 -25.50 -24.22 -14.68
CA GLY A 126 -26.81 -23.61 -14.86
C GLY A 126 -27.82 -24.51 -15.54
N VAL A 127 -28.42 -25.44 -14.78
CA VAL A 127 -29.49 -26.31 -15.25
C VAL A 127 -30.83 -25.85 -14.68
N GLY A 128 -31.78 -25.48 -15.54
CA GLY A 128 -33.11 -25.04 -15.14
C GLY A 128 -33.14 -23.69 -14.43
N VAL A 129 -32.21 -22.80 -14.80
CA VAL A 129 -32.02 -21.48 -14.16
C VAL A 129 -32.91 -20.41 -14.78
N GLY A 130 -33.34 -19.40 -14.01
CA GLY A 130 -34.09 -18.25 -14.54
C GLY A 130 -33.23 -17.35 -15.43
N HIS A 131 -32.12 -16.87 -14.90
CA HIS A 131 -31.10 -16.05 -15.57
C HIS A 131 -29.70 -16.58 -15.25
N LEU A 132 -28.87 -16.75 -16.28
CA LEU A 132 -27.47 -17.17 -16.17
C LEU A 132 -26.60 -16.14 -16.90
N ASP A 133 -25.83 -15.36 -16.16
CA ASP A 133 -24.99 -14.30 -16.70
C ASP A 133 -23.52 -14.51 -16.27
N ASP A 134 -22.57 -14.02 -17.07
CA ASP A 134 -21.13 -13.95 -16.76
C ASP A 134 -20.51 -15.33 -16.43
N VAL A 135 -20.51 -16.25 -17.41
CA VAL A 135 -19.81 -17.54 -17.32
C VAL A 135 -18.49 -17.44 -18.06
N GLU A 136 -17.40 -17.24 -17.31
CA GLU A 136 -16.09 -16.95 -17.90
C GLU A 136 -14.89 -17.73 -17.33
N HIS A 137 -13.78 -17.74 -18.06
CA HIS A 137 -12.51 -18.28 -17.59
C HIS A 137 -12.52 -19.75 -17.11
N ILE A 138 -13.37 -20.59 -17.73
CA ILE A 138 -13.44 -22.03 -17.44
C ILE A 138 -12.33 -22.78 -18.17
N LEU A 139 -11.50 -23.51 -17.41
CA LEU A 139 -10.48 -24.42 -17.92
C LEU A 139 -10.79 -25.85 -17.43
N THR A 140 -11.38 -26.66 -18.30
CA THR A 140 -11.91 -27.99 -17.92
C THR A 140 -11.70 -29.03 -19.01
N GLN A 141 -11.83 -30.32 -18.70
CA GLN A 141 -11.74 -31.43 -19.65
C GLN A 141 -12.71 -32.58 -19.29
N PRO A 142 -14.03 -32.36 -19.28
CA PRO A 142 -14.99 -33.41 -18.94
C PRO A 142 -15.35 -34.28 -20.13
N ASP A 143 -15.95 -35.45 -19.92
CA ASP A 143 -16.53 -36.23 -21.01
C ASP A 143 -17.77 -35.49 -21.56
N GLU A 144 -18.61 -34.91 -20.68
CA GLU A 144 -19.77 -34.10 -21.05
C GLU A 144 -19.75 -32.71 -20.38
N LEU A 145 -19.93 -31.64 -21.16
CA LEU A 145 -20.03 -30.26 -20.67
C LEU A 145 -21.34 -29.60 -21.09
N ASN A 146 -22.16 -29.25 -20.11
CA ASN A 146 -23.45 -28.59 -20.27
C ASN A 146 -23.41 -27.18 -19.66
N ILE A 147 -23.63 -26.13 -20.46
CA ILE A 147 -23.72 -24.74 -20.00
C ILE A 147 -25.07 -24.19 -20.42
N GLY A 148 -25.89 -23.85 -19.42
CA GLY A 148 -27.21 -23.25 -19.63
C GLY A 148 -28.20 -24.20 -20.31
N VAL A 149 -28.65 -25.23 -19.60
CA VAL A 149 -29.68 -26.16 -20.07
C VAL A 149 -31.03 -25.78 -19.47
N GLY A 150 -32.02 -25.46 -20.32
CA GLY A 150 -33.38 -25.12 -19.89
C GLY A 150 -33.47 -23.76 -19.17
N VAL A 151 -32.63 -22.80 -19.55
CA VAL A 151 -32.51 -21.48 -18.90
C VAL A 151 -33.47 -20.44 -19.51
N GLY A 152 -33.94 -19.47 -18.72
CA GLY A 152 -34.75 -18.36 -19.24
C GLY A 152 -33.94 -17.38 -20.12
N HIS A 153 -32.82 -16.89 -19.61
CA HIS A 153 -31.87 -15.99 -20.27
C HIS A 153 -30.44 -16.45 -20.00
N LEU A 154 -29.61 -16.55 -21.03
CA LEU A 154 -28.19 -16.89 -20.94
C LEU A 154 -27.37 -15.82 -21.66
N ASP A 155 -26.59 -15.05 -20.92
CA ASP A 155 -25.76 -13.96 -21.46
C ASP A 155 -24.28 -14.12 -21.04
N ASP A 156 -23.37 -13.57 -21.84
CA ASP A 156 -21.95 -13.41 -21.51
C ASP A 156 -21.23 -14.76 -21.17
N VAL A 157 -21.28 -15.72 -22.11
CA VAL A 157 -20.52 -16.98 -22.02
C VAL A 157 -19.21 -16.85 -22.80
N GLU A 158 -18.09 -16.61 -22.09
CA GLU A 158 -16.81 -16.33 -22.75
C GLU A 158 -15.58 -17.04 -22.16
N HIS A 159 -14.48 -17.01 -22.92
CA HIS A 159 -13.17 -17.48 -22.45
C HIS A 159 -13.08 -18.94 -21.96
N ILE A 160 -13.89 -19.83 -22.54
CA ILE A 160 -13.88 -21.27 -22.22
C ILE A 160 -12.78 -21.99 -23.00
N LEU A 161 -11.94 -22.74 -22.29
CA LEU A 161 -10.96 -23.67 -22.84
C LEU A 161 -11.28 -25.09 -22.38
N THR A 162 -11.78 -25.92 -23.30
CA THR A 162 -12.29 -27.26 -22.97
C THR A 162 -12.05 -28.27 -24.10
N GLN A 163 -12.13 -29.58 -23.80
CA GLN A 163 -12.01 -30.68 -24.79
C GLN A 163 -12.93 -31.86 -24.42
N PRO A 164 -14.26 -31.69 -24.41
CA PRO A 164 -15.16 -32.77 -24.02
C PRO A 164 -15.54 -33.66 -25.18
N ASP A 165 -16.05 -34.86 -24.91
CA ASP A 165 -16.66 -35.69 -25.96
C ASP A 165 -17.95 -35.02 -26.46
N GLU A 166 -18.78 -34.48 -25.56
CA GLU A 166 -20.00 -33.71 -25.87
C GLU A 166 -19.99 -32.31 -25.22
N LEU A 167 -20.27 -31.26 -26.02
CA LEU A 167 -20.38 -29.87 -25.56
C LEU A 167 -21.75 -29.29 -25.92
N ASN A 168 -22.52 -28.93 -24.90
CA ASN A 168 -23.85 -28.33 -25.00
C ASN A 168 -23.83 -26.92 -24.39
N ILE A 169 -24.14 -25.89 -25.18
CA ILE A 169 -24.26 -24.50 -24.71
C ILE A 169 -25.62 -23.95 -25.12
N GLY A 170 -26.41 -23.53 -24.14
CA GLY A 170 -27.70 -22.90 -24.37
C GLY A 170 -28.73 -23.83 -25.01
N VAL A 171 -28.95 -25.01 -24.41
CA VAL A 171 -29.96 -25.97 -24.88
C VAL A 171 -31.31 -25.66 -24.25
N GLY A 172 -32.33 -25.36 -25.06
CA GLY A 172 -33.69 -25.08 -24.59
C GLY A 172 -33.84 -23.72 -23.89
N VAL A 173 -33.04 -22.72 -24.29
CA VAL A 173 -33.00 -21.40 -23.65
C VAL A 173 -33.99 -20.40 -24.26
N GLY A 174 -34.57 -19.50 -23.45
CA GLY A 174 -35.45 -18.45 -23.94
C GLY A 174 -34.72 -17.39 -24.79
N HIS A 175 -33.62 -16.87 -24.28
CA HIS A 175 -32.75 -15.86 -24.90
C HIS A 175 -31.28 -16.23 -24.69
N LEU A 176 -30.47 -16.21 -25.74
CA LEU A 176 -29.04 -16.54 -25.70
C LEU A 176 -28.24 -15.41 -26.37
N ASP A 177 -27.44 -14.67 -25.61
CA ASP A 177 -26.60 -13.58 -26.09
C ASP A 177 -25.12 -13.76 -25.71
N ASP A 178 -24.23 -13.17 -26.51
CA ASP A 178 -22.80 -13.00 -26.20
C ASP A 178 -22.08 -14.32 -25.83
N VAL A 179 -22.13 -15.30 -26.75
CA VAL A 179 -21.31 -16.53 -26.65
C VAL A 179 -20.05 -16.37 -27.49
N GLU A 180 -18.91 -16.11 -26.85
CA GLU A 180 -17.66 -15.85 -27.56
C GLU A 180 -16.39 -16.50 -26.98
N HIS A 181 -15.31 -16.47 -27.76
CA HIS A 181 -13.97 -16.86 -27.29
C HIS A 181 -13.82 -18.31 -26.76
N ILE A 182 -14.62 -19.25 -27.26
CA ILE A 182 -14.52 -20.67 -26.93
C ILE A 182 -13.45 -21.38 -27.78
N LEU A 183 -12.50 -22.04 -27.13
CA LEU A 183 -11.53 -22.94 -27.77
C LEU A 183 -11.85 -24.39 -27.37
N THR A 184 -12.34 -25.19 -28.31
CA THR A 184 -12.83 -26.54 -28.02
C THR A 184 -12.60 -27.52 -29.18
N GLN A 185 -12.60 -28.84 -28.88
CA GLN A 185 -12.48 -29.93 -29.86
C GLN A 185 -13.37 -31.14 -29.49
N PRO A 186 -14.71 -31.01 -29.51
CA PRO A 186 -15.56 -32.10 -29.12
C PRO A 186 -15.94 -33.01 -30.28
N ASP A 187 -16.35 -34.24 -29.94
CA ASP A 187 -16.95 -35.17 -30.89
C ASP A 187 -18.37 -34.70 -31.27
N GLU A 188 -19.11 -34.13 -30.33
CA GLU A 188 -20.44 -33.52 -30.54
C GLU A 188 -20.52 -32.08 -29.97
N LEU A 189 -20.97 -31.12 -30.79
CA LEU A 189 -21.08 -29.70 -30.41
C LEU A 189 -22.48 -29.15 -30.70
N ASN A 190 -23.17 -28.73 -29.65
CA ASN A 190 -24.53 -28.20 -29.69
C ASN A 190 -24.57 -26.81 -29.07
N ILE A 191 -24.85 -25.78 -29.88
CA ILE A 191 -24.98 -24.39 -29.40
C ILE A 191 -26.33 -23.83 -29.82
N GLY A 192 -27.11 -23.34 -28.85
CA GLY A 192 -28.39 -22.69 -29.09
C GLY A 192 -29.49 -23.64 -29.58
N VAL A 193 -29.43 -24.92 -29.21
CA VAL A 193 -30.43 -25.93 -29.65
C VAL A 193 -31.76 -25.66 -28.96
N GLY A 194 -32.79 -25.28 -29.74
CA GLY A 194 -34.13 -25.01 -29.20
C GLY A 194 -34.32 -23.61 -28.61
N VAL A 195 -33.48 -22.64 -29.01
CA VAL A 195 -33.50 -21.26 -28.48
C VAL A 195 -34.60 -20.37 -29.09
N GLY A 196 -35.21 -19.52 -28.25
CA GLY A 196 -36.22 -18.55 -28.65
C GLY A 196 -35.66 -17.31 -29.37
N HIS A 197 -34.58 -16.75 -28.86
CA HIS A 197 -33.83 -15.63 -29.46
C HIS A 197 -32.32 -15.85 -29.29
N LEU A 198 -31.56 -15.65 -30.36
CA LEU A 198 -30.13 -15.92 -30.42
C LEU A 198 -29.41 -14.71 -31.04
N ASP A 199 -28.61 -14.00 -30.25
CA ASP A 199 -27.76 -12.90 -30.72
C ASP A 199 -26.28 -13.16 -30.37
N ASP A 200 -25.37 -12.58 -31.16
CA ASP A 200 -23.92 -12.49 -30.89
C ASP A 200 -23.20 -13.80 -30.46
N VAL A 201 -23.25 -14.83 -31.31
CA VAL A 201 -22.35 -16.00 -31.22
C VAL A 201 -21.15 -15.83 -32.18
N GLU A 202 -19.94 -15.62 -31.64
CA GLU A 202 -18.74 -15.45 -32.47
C GLU A 202 -17.45 -16.00 -31.84
N HIS A 203 -16.34 -16.02 -32.60
CA HIS A 203 -15.02 -16.44 -32.09
C HIS A 203 -14.89 -17.86 -31.53
N ILE A 204 -15.82 -18.76 -31.84
CA ILE A 204 -15.70 -20.20 -31.56
C ILE A 204 -14.68 -20.81 -32.51
N VAL A 205 -13.56 -21.28 -31.97
CA VAL A 205 -12.48 -21.88 -32.76
C VAL A 205 -12.51 -23.39 -32.58
N THR A 206 -13.16 -24.04 -33.53
CA THR A 206 -13.01 -25.47 -33.83
C THR A 206 -12.08 -25.61 -35.05
N GLN A 207 -11.30 -26.69 -35.19
CA GLN A 207 -10.39 -26.82 -36.35
C GLN A 207 -11.17 -26.89 -37.68
N PRO A 208 -10.86 -26.07 -38.72
CA PRO A 208 -11.48 -26.23 -40.03
C PRO A 208 -10.50 -26.77 -41.10
N ASP A 209 -10.96 -27.74 -41.89
CA ASP A 209 -10.38 -28.10 -43.18
C ASP A 209 -10.72 -27.02 -44.25
N GLU A 210 -9.84 -26.02 -44.38
CA GLU A 210 -9.70 -24.96 -45.43
C GLU A 210 -10.79 -23.87 -45.62
N LEU A 211 -10.38 -22.59 -45.83
CA LEU A 211 -11.16 -21.58 -46.58
C LEU A 211 -10.32 -20.37 -47.13
N ASN A 212 -10.67 -19.87 -48.33
CA ASN A 212 -10.03 -18.77 -49.09
C ASN A 212 -10.99 -17.58 -49.33
N VAL A 213 -10.62 -16.31 -49.03
CA VAL A 213 -11.24 -15.08 -49.61
C VAL A 213 -10.24 -13.88 -49.59
N ARG A 214 -10.38 -12.89 -50.51
CA ARG A 214 -9.58 -11.63 -50.64
C ARG A 214 -10.43 -10.35 -50.44
N PRO A 215 -9.87 -9.15 -50.09
CA PRO A 215 -10.64 -7.91 -49.90
C PRO A 215 -10.38 -6.79 -50.93
N SER A 216 -11.43 -6.01 -51.25
CA SER A 216 -11.38 -4.73 -51.98
C SER A 216 -11.44 -3.52 -51.02
N GLY A 217 -10.78 -2.41 -51.39
CA GLY A 217 -10.51 -1.24 -50.53
C GLY A 217 -11.26 0.05 -50.88
N ASP A 218 -11.41 0.90 -49.86
CA ASP A 218 -11.69 2.35 -49.91
C ASP A 218 -11.21 3.00 -48.58
N THR A 219 -10.75 4.26 -48.60
CA THR A 219 -10.06 4.95 -47.46
C THR A 219 -10.85 6.17 -46.97
N PHE A 220 -11.01 6.35 -45.64
CA PHE A 220 -11.61 7.52 -44.97
C PHE A 220 -10.63 8.18 -43.97
N SER A 221 -10.76 9.49 -43.73
CA SER A 221 -9.94 10.27 -42.75
C SER A 221 -10.81 11.10 -41.80
N PHE A 222 -10.48 11.15 -40.50
CA PHE A 222 -11.19 11.93 -39.48
C PHE A 222 -10.62 13.34 -39.26
N THR A 223 -11.46 14.31 -38.89
CA THR A 223 -11.10 15.74 -38.77
C THR A 223 -11.06 16.28 -37.32
N ASP A 224 -10.84 15.44 -36.31
CA ASP A 224 -10.97 15.83 -34.90
C ASP A 224 -9.67 15.78 -34.06
N GLY A 225 -8.52 15.50 -34.68
CA GLY A 225 -7.23 15.42 -34.01
C GLY A 225 -6.87 14.02 -33.48
N SER A 226 -7.70 13.00 -33.70
CA SER A 226 -7.30 11.61 -33.57
C SER A 226 -6.48 11.17 -34.81
N ASN A 227 -5.30 10.57 -34.60
CA ASN A 227 -4.39 10.13 -35.67
C ASN A 227 -4.78 8.73 -36.22
N LEU A 228 -6.07 8.45 -36.40
CA LEU A 228 -6.52 7.15 -36.92
C LEU A 228 -6.80 7.17 -38.44
N TYR A 229 -6.31 6.15 -39.17
CA TYR A 229 -6.60 5.95 -40.59
C TYR A 229 -6.86 4.47 -40.96
N VAL A 230 -7.58 4.25 -42.06
CA VAL A 230 -7.90 2.89 -42.56
C VAL A 230 -6.62 2.15 -42.94
N GLY A 231 -6.46 0.92 -42.44
CA GLY A 231 -5.23 0.14 -42.65
C GLY A 231 -4.10 0.46 -41.67
N GLN A 232 -4.35 1.26 -40.63
CA GLN A 232 -3.37 1.49 -39.56
C GLN A 232 -3.10 0.21 -38.77
N GLU A 233 -1.81 -0.04 -38.53
CA GLU A 233 -1.29 -1.22 -37.84
C GLU A 233 -1.13 -0.97 -36.34
N PHE A 234 -1.55 -1.95 -35.53
CA PHE A 234 -1.35 -1.97 -34.09
C PHE A 234 -0.64 -3.26 -33.67
N GLN A 235 0.18 -3.14 -32.62
CA GLN A 235 1.01 -4.24 -32.11
C GLN A 235 0.22 -5.27 -31.29
N SER A 236 -0.98 -4.95 -30.77
CA SER A 236 -1.80 -5.86 -29.95
C SER A 236 -3.28 -5.46 -29.86
N LYS A 237 -4.16 -6.42 -29.52
CA LYS A 237 -5.63 -6.21 -29.34
C LYS A 237 -5.87 -5.13 -28.27
N ALA A 238 -5.11 -5.18 -27.17
CA ALA A 238 -5.12 -4.19 -26.09
C ALA A 238 -4.76 -2.76 -26.57
N ALA A 239 -3.79 -2.62 -27.49
CA ALA A 239 -3.43 -1.31 -28.04
C ALA A 239 -4.56 -0.70 -28.89
N VAL A 240 -5.32 -1.53 -29.60
CA VAL A 240 -6.49 -1.10 -30.38
C VAL A 240 -7.66 -0.72 -29.46
N GLN A 241 -7.94 -1.54 -28.44
CA GLN A 241 -8.96 -1.28 -27.42
C GLN A 241 -8.72 0.05 -26.72
N LYS A 242 -7.45 0.32 -26.38
CA LYS A 242 -7.05 1.58 -25.74
C LYS A 242 -7.39 2.79 -26.59
N GLU A 243 -7.03 2.80 -27.87
CA GLU A 243 -7.27 3.95 -28.75
C GLU A 243 -8.76 4.12 -29.13
N LEU A 244 -9.50 3.01 -29.33
CA LEU A 244 -10.94 3.07 -29.56
C LEU A 244 -11.74 3.53 -28.32
N SER A 245 -11.31 3.12 -27.12
CA SER A 245 -11.92 3.56 -25.86
C SER A 245 -11.74 5.06 -25.64
N LYS A 246 -10.57 5.62 -25.98
CA LYS A 246 -10.32 7.08 -25.93
C LYS A 246 -11.28 7.86 -26.84
N ILE A 247 -11.62 7.30 -27.99
CA ILE A 247 -12.54 7.91 -28.96
C ILE A 247 -14.00 7.78 -28.49
N ALA A 248 -14.39 6.63 -27.94
CA ALA A 248 -15.73 6.42 -27.36
C ALA A 248 -16.01 7.38 -26.19
N LEU A 249 -14.97 7.75 -25.44
CA LEU A 249 -15.03 8.71 -24.33
C LEU A 249 -15.04 10.19 -24.79
N ASN A 250 -14.93 10.49 -26.09
CA ASN A 250 -15.00 11.85 -26.60
C ASN A 250 -16.46 12.31 -26.74
N PRO A 251 -16.92 13.31 -25.94
CA PRO A 251 -18.31 13.74 -25.95
C PRO A 251 -18.77 14.41 -27.27
N LEU A 252 -17.85 14.76 -28.18
CA LEU A 252 -18.17 15.37 -29.48
C LEU A 252 -18.56 14.35 -30.56
N LEU A 253 -18.20 13.07 -30.42
CA LEU A 253 -18.33 12.07 -31.50
C LEU A 253 -19.59 11.21 -31.41
N ASN A 254 -20.30 11.23 -30.28
CA ASN A 254 -21.54 10.49 -30.07
C ASN A 254 -21.48 9.00 -30.52
N SER A 255 -20.39 8.31 -30.18
CA SER A 255 -20.16 6.91 -30.54
C SER A 255 -20.49 5.92 -29.42
N LYS A 256 -20.77 4.66 -29.77
CA LYS A 256 -20.93 3.51 -28.85
C LYS A 256 -19.88 2.45 -29.21
N MET A 257 -19.19 1.88 -28.23
CA MET A 257 -18.24 0.78 -28.43
C MET A 257 -18.88 -0.52 -27.94
N SER A 258 -18.82 -1.60 -28.74
CA SER A 258 -19.19 -2.95 -28.28
C SER A 258 -18.01 -3.68 -27.63
N SER A 259 -18.30 -4.78 -26.93
CA SER A 259 -17.35 -5.80 -26.43
C SER A 259 -16.27 -6.15 -27.46
N HIS A 260 -16.70 -6.38 -28.71
CA HIS A 260 -15.87 -6.78 -29.84
C HIS A 260 -15.05 -5.68 -30.55
N LEU A 261 -14.68 -4.59 -29.87
CA LEU A 261 -13.91 -3.46 -30.44
C LEU A 261 -14.59 -2.77 -31.64
N ARG A 262 -15.92 -2.84 -31.73
CA ARG A 262 -16.67 -2.18 -32.80
C ARG A 262 -17.09 -0.79 -32.35
N LEU A 263 -16.68 0.25 -33.08
CA LEU A 263 -17.09 1.63 -32.81
C LEU A 263 -18.24 2.04 -33.73
N TYR A 264 -19.43 2.26 -33.16
CA TYR A 264 -20.63 2.72 -33.85
C TYR A 264 -20.66 4.25 -33.87
N MET A 265 -20.63 4.84 -35.07
CA MET A 265 -20.66 6.29 -35.26
C MET A 265 -22.05 6.77 -35.71
N PRO A 266 -22.47 8.01 -35.34
CA PRO A 266 -23.82 8.52 -35.60
C PRO A 266 -24.17 8.71 -37.09
N PHE A 267 -23.19 8.61 -38.00
CA PHE A 267 -23.38 8.70 -39.46
C PHE A 267 -23.53 7.34 -40.17
N GLY A 268 -23.70 6.24 -39.44
CA GLY A 268 -23.84 4.89 -40.03
C GLY A 268 -22.51 4.26 -40.46
N ALA A 269 -21.41 4.59 -39.78
CA ALA A 269 -20.11 3.98 -39.99
C ALA A 269 -19.75 3.07 -38.81
N LEU A 270 -19.29 1.85 -39.10
CA LEU A 270 -18.76 0.91 -38.13
C LEU A 270 -17.24 0.77 -38.36
N ILE A 271 -16.45 0.99 -37.31
CA ILE A 271 -15.03 0.63 -37.30
C ILE A 271 -14.93 -0.81 -36.80
N LYS A 272 -14.40 -1.72 -37.64
CA LYS A 272 -14.15 -3.13 -37.27
C LYS A 272 -12.64 -3.39 -37.23
N VAL A 273 -12.18 -4.05 -36.19
CA VAL A 273 -10.80 -4.52 -36.05
C VAL A 273 -10.67 -5.86 -36.77
N VAL A 274 -9.66 -6.03 -37.63
CA VAL A 274 -9.46 -7.25 -38.42
C VAL A 274 -8.00 -7.69 -38.32
N HIS A 275 -7.77 -8.99 -38.10
CA HIS A 275 -6.43 -9.59 -38.19
C HIS A 275 -6.05 -9.79 -39.66
N GLY A 276 -4.78 -9.56 -40.02
CA GLY A 276 -4.31 -9.70 -41.40
C GLY A 276 -4.54 -11.10 -41.99
N GLU A 277 -5.05 -11.16 -43.22
CA GLU A 277 -5.24 -12.41 -43.99
C GLU A 277 -3.89 -13.05 -44.34
N SER A 278 -3.40 -13.96 -43.49
CA SER A 278 -2.57 -15.08 -43.91
C SER A 278 -2.68 -16.19 -42.87
N GLY A 279 -3.20 -17.35 -43.28
CA GLY A 279 -3.54 -18.50 -42.43
C GLY A 279 -2.35 -19.25 -41.81
N LEU A 280 -1.41 -18.57 -41.19
CA LEU A 280 -0.34 -19.17 -40.38
C LEU A 280 -0.14 -18.32 -39.12
N ARG A 281 -0.68 -18.77 -37.99
CA ARG A 281 -0.45 -18.18 -36.66
C ARG A 281 1.03 -18.37 -36.28
N LYS A 282 1.82 -17.30 -36.43
CA LYS A 282 2.98 -17.01 -35.57
C LYS A 282 2.72 -15.69 -34.86
N LEU A 283 3.19 -15.61 -33.62
CA LEU A 283 3.00 -14.60 -32.57
C LEU A 283 3.28 -13.10 -32.91
N GLU A 284 3.30 -12.68 -34.16
CA GLU A 284 3.60 -11.28 -34.55
C GLU A 284 2.84 -10.84 -35.82
N THR A 285 1.54 -11.14 -35.94
CA THR A 285 0.74 -10.60 -37.06
C THR A 285 0.16 -9.23 -36.68
N PRO A 286 0.43 -8.15 -37.45
CA PRO A 286 -0.14 -6.83 -37.18
C PRO A 286 -1.68 -6.82 -37.27
N ILE A 287 -2.31 -6.06 -36.38
CA ILE A 287 -3.77 -5.88 -36.34
C ILE A 287 -4.14 -4.64 -37.17
N PHE A 288 -5.15 -4.75 -38.03
CA PHE A 288 -5.55 -3.69 -38.96
C PHE A 288 -6.95 -3.13 -38.63
N LEU A 289 -7.11 -1.81 -38.76
CA LEU A 289 -8.43 -1.17 -38.73
C LEU A 289 -9.08 -1.20 -40.12
N ARG A 290 -10.29 -1.75 -40.24
CA ARG A 290 -11.11 -1.71 -41.47
C ARG A 290 -12.44 -1.02 -41.22
N PHE A 291 -12.87 -0.18 -42.16
CA PHE A 291 -14.19 0.45 -42.12
C PHE A 291 -15.21 -0.40 -42.84
N VAL A 292 -16.34 -0.64 -42.19
CA VAL A 292 -17.52 -1.22 -42.82
C VAL A 292 -18.65 -0.19 -42.72
N ARG A 293 -19.18 0.23 -43.86
CA ARG A 293 -20.35 1.11 -43.90
C ARG A 293 -21.59 0.25 -43.71
N ILE A 294 -22.32 0.46 -42.61
CA ILE A 294 -23.58 -0.24 -42.34
C ILE A 294 -24.73 0.71 -42.67
N ALA A 295 -25.83 0.19 -43.20
CA ALA A 295 -27.05 0.97 -43.39
C ALA A 295 -27.50 1.56 -42.03
N THR A 296 -28.02 2.78 -42.05
CA THR A 296 -28.46 3.56 -40.88
C THR A 296 -29.26 2.74 -39.86
N HIS A 297 -28.81 2.74 -38.59
CA HIS A 297 -29.53 2.13 -37.47
C HIS A 297 -30.55 3.10 -36.84
N THR A 298 -31.60 2.58 -36.21
CA THR A 298 -32.69 3.35 -35.58
C THR A 298 -32.65 3.34 -34.04
N CYS A 299 -31.55 2.88 -33.44
CA CYS A 299 -31.41 2.75 -31.99
C CYS A 299 -31.48 4.11 -31.28
N ASP A 300 -32.27 4.21 -30.20
CA ASP A 300 -32.43 5.44 -29.42
C ASP A 300 -31.21 5.71 -28.52
N LEU A 301 -30.51 6.82 -28.78
CA LEU A 301 -29.29 7.24 -28.06
C LEU A 301 -29.60 8.00 -26.75
N THR A 302 -30.87 8.11 -26.35
CA THR A 302 -31.31 8.92 -25.19
C THR A 302 -31.21 8.22 -23.82
N GLY A 303 -30.95 6.92 -23.75
CA GLY A 303 -30.77 6.14 -22.50
C GLY A 303 -29.46 6.39 -21.72
N ARG A 304 -28.83 7.54 -21.88
CA ARG A 304 -27.41 7.82 -21.54
C ARG A 304 -27.10 8.11 -20.06
N ARG A 305 -27.90 7.64 -19.08
CA ARG A 305 -27.90 8.30 -17.75
C ARG A 305 -27.63 7.53 -16.47
N THR A 306 -27.30 6.24 -16.43
CA THR A 306 -27.21 5.59 -15.09
C THR A 306 -26.03 4.69 -14.74
N ARG A 307 -25.22 4.16 -15.66
CA ARG A 307 -23.91 3.53 -15.37
C ARG A 307 -23.24 3.20 -16.70
N GLN A 308 -22.05 3.72 -16.98
CA GLN A 308 -21.32 3.36 -18.19
C GLN A 308 -20.49 2.10 -17.90
N ARG A 309 -20.87 0.93 -18.46
CA ARG A 309 -20.08 -0.33 -18.44
C ARG A 309 -18.61 -0.09 -18.87
N GLN A 310 -18.36 0.94 -19.68
CA GLN A 310 -17.07 1.28 -20.30
C GLN A 310 -15.99 1.87 -19.38
N ALA A 311 -16.30 2.18 -18.12
CA ALA A 311 -15.35 2.82 -17.21
C ALA A 311 -14.72 1.79 -16.25
N SER A 312 -13.88 0.91 -16.80
CA SER A 312 -13.21 -0.14 -16.02
C SER A 312 -12.11 0.43 -15.11
N SER A 313 -11.72 -0.35 -14.09
CA SER A 313 -10.60 -0.05 -13.21
C SER A 313 -9.28 0.12 -14.00
N SER A 314 -9.11 -0.61 -15.11
CA SER A 314 -7.97 -0.45 -16.02
C SER A 314 -7.96 0.89 -16.76
N VAL A 315 -9.12 1.38 -17.21
CA VAL A 315 -9.23 2.71 -17.84
C VAL A 315 -8.93 3.82 -16.82
N VAL A 316 -9.38 3.65 -15.57
CA VAL A 316 -9.02 4.55 -14.46
C VAL A 316 -7.51 4.50 -14.20
N CYS A 317 -6.92 3.31 -14.20
CA CYS A 317 -5.47 3.10 -14.04
C CYS A 317 -4.67 3.82 -15.13
N ASP A 318 -4.96 3.56 -16.41
CA ASP A 318 -4.29 4.22 -17.55
C ASP A 318 -4.44 5.75 -17.49
N MET A 319 -5.62 6.23 -17.12
CA MET A 319 -5.87 7.65 -16.94
C MET A 319 -4.99 8.23 -15.82
N LEU A 320 -4.78 7.49 -14.73
CA LEU A 320 -3.86 7.89 -13.67
C LEU A 320 -2.41 7.85 -14.15
N VAL A 321 -2.01 6.79 -14.87
CA VAL A 321 -0.68 6.63 -15.46
C VAL A 321 -0.36 7.78 -16.41
N GLU A 322 -1.24 8.12 -17.36
CA GLU A 322 -1.02 9.19 -18.34
C GLU A 322 -1.01 10.60 -17.71
N ASN A 323 -1.86 10.88 -16.71
CA ASN A 323 -1.95 12.22 -16.11
C ASN A 323 -0.99 12.46 -14.94
N PHE A 324 -0.49 11.40 -14.32
CA PHE A 324 0.36 11.44 -13.13
C PHE A 324 1.67 10.67 -13.32
N GLU A 325 2.09 10.43 -14.56
CA GLU A 325 3.35 9.79 -14.89
C GLU A 325 4.52 10.49 -14.18
N GLY A 326 5.33 9.72 -13.44
CA GLY A 326 6.45 10.25 -12.64
C GLY A 326 6.06 10.89 -11.31
N GLN A 327 4.78 10.95 -10.95
CA GLN A 327 4.32 11.39 -9.63
C GLN A 327 4.03 10.19 -8.72
N GLN A 328 4.67 10.16 -7.55
CA GLN A 328 4.52 9.09 -6.55
C GLN A 328 3.18 9.13 -5.79
N VAL A 329 2.37 10.17 -6.00
CA VAL A 329 1.14 10.45 -5.27
C VAL A 329 -0.02 10.54 -6.25
N THR A 330 -0.95 9.60 -6.16
CA THR A 330 -2.22 9.66 -6.89
C THR A 330 -3.31 10.32 -6.04
N PRO A 331 -4.35 10.89 -6.67
CA PRO A 331 -5.49 11.46 -5.95
C PRO A 331 -6.22 10.42 -5.07
N ASN A 332 -7.01 10.88 -4.11
CA ASN A 332 -7.89 9.97 -3.36
C ASN A 332 -9.06 9.48 -4.25
N PRO A 333 -9.68 8.32 -3.95
CA PRO A 333 -10.74 7.76 -4.79
C PRO A 333 -11.92 8.73 -5.04
N LYS A 334 -12.29 9.59 -4.08
CA LYS A 334 -13.35 10.61 -4.27
C LYS A 334 -12.95 11.69 -5.29
N SER A 335 -11.69 12.10 -5.28
CA SER A 335 -11.13 13.01 -6.28
C SER A 335 -11.08 12.34 -7.66
N ILE A 336 -10.75 11.05 -7.74
CA ILE A 336 -10.76 10.27 -8.98
C ILE A 336 -12.18 10.18 -9.55
N MET A 337 -13.19 9.89 -8.73
CA MET A 337 -14.60 9.93 -9.14
C MET A 337 -15.01 11.31 -9.67
N THR A 338 -14.53 12.39 -9.04
CA THR A 338 -14.80 13.76 -9.51
C THR A 338 -14.14 14.05 -10.85
N MET A 339 -12.90 13.57 -11.05
CA MET A 339 -12.19 13.71 -12.32
C MET A 339 -12.90 12.95 -13.46
N MET A 340 -13.38 11.73 -13.18
CA MET A 340 -14.14 10.95 -14.14
C MET A 340 -15.51 11.60 -14.43
N ARG A 341 -16.19 12.13 -13.41
CA ARG A 341 -17.44 12.88 -13.59
C ARG A 341 -17.25 14.13 -14.45
N ASN A 342 -16.14 14.86 -14.28
CA ASN A 342 -15.80 16.01 -15.14
C ASN A 342 -15.57 15.62 -16.61
N ARG A 343 -15.24 14.35 -16.87
CA ARG A 343 -15.12 13.76 -18.22
C ARG A 343 -16.45 13.14 -18.71
N GLY A 344 -17.55 13.31 -17.97
CA GLY A 344 -18.88 12.80 -18.33
C GLY A 344 -19.12 11.34 -17.96
N VAL A 345 -18.27 10.75 -17.12
CA VAL A 345 -18.29 9.32 -16.74
C VAL A 345 -18.56 9.18 -15.24
N GLU A 346 -19.60 8.45 -14.86
CA GLU A 346 -19.82 8.09 -13.45
C GLU A 346 -19.21 6.70 -13.15
N ILE A 347 -18.34 6.63 -12.14
CA ILE A 347 -17.71 5.40 -11.65
C ILE A 347 -18.01 5.19 -10.18
N THR A 348 -17.97 3.92 -9.73
CA THR A 348 -18.12 3.57 -8.32
C THR A 348 -16.85 3.91 -7.53
N TYR A 349 -16.97 4.00 -6.20
CA TYR A 349 -15.82 4.19 -5.33
C TYR A 349 -14.80 3.03 -5.47
N TYR A 350 -15.29 1.80 -5.61
CA TYR A 350 -14.45 0.61 -5.82
C TYR A 350 -13.65 0.71 -7.12
N LYS A 351 -14.26 1.01 -8.27
CA LYS A 351 -13.54 1.21 -9.54
C LYS A 351 -12.48 2.31 -9.46
N ALA A 352 -12.77 3.39 -8.72
CA ALA A 352 -11.81 4.44 -8.43
C ALA A 352 -10.65 3.98 -7.52
N TRP A 353 -10.92 3.10 -6.56
CA TRP A 353 -9.93 2.55 -5.64
C TRP A 353 -9.08 1.45 -6.29
N LYS A 354 -9.69 0.47 -6.97
CA LYS A 354 -9.00 -0.61 -7.68
C LYS A 354 -8.14 -0.07 -8.82
N GLY A 355 -8.66 0.85 -9.63
CA GLY A 355 -7.87 1.52 -10.68
C GLY A 355 -6.70 2.34 -10.12
N LYS A 356 -6.85 2.90 -8.91
CA LYS A 356 -5.75 3.53 -8.19
C LYS A 356 -4.69 2.51 -7.73
N GLN A 357 -5.09 1.35 -7.21
CA GLN A 357 -4.13 0.31 -6.81
C GLN A 357 -3.34 -0.23 -8.01
N LEU A 358 -4.02 -0.53 -9.12
CA LEU A 358 -3.35 -0.94 -10.35
C LEU A 358 -2.33 0.12 -10.83
N ALA A 359 -2.71 1.41 -10.80
CA ALA A 359 -1.78 2.48 -11.15
C ALA A 359 -0.60 2.56 -10.16
N HIS A 360 -0.87 2.33 -8.87
CA HIS A 360 0.17 2.26 -7.85
C HIS A 360 1.15 1.12 -8.12
N ASP A 361 0.68 -0.07 -8.47
CA ASP A 361 1.53 -1.22 -8.75
C ASP A 361 2.41 -0.95 -9.98
N ILE A 362 1.85 -0.32 -11.02
CA ILE A 362 2.61 0.14 -12.19
C ILE A 362 3.66 1.22 -11.82
N PHE A 363 3.28 2.20 -10.99
CA PHE A 363 4.18 3.29 -10.61
C PHE A 363 5.28 2.88 -9.62
N ARG A 364 4.99 1.91 -8.75
CA ARG A 364 5.81 1.57 -7.59
C ARG A 364 6.61 0.29 -7.79
N GLY A 365 6.19 -0.55 -8.72
CA GLY A 365 6.75 -1.86 -8.96
C GLY A 365 6.24 -2.91 -7.98
N ASP A 366 6.58 -4.16 -8.29
CA ASP A 366 6.17 -5.33 -7.53
C ASP A 366 6.98 -5.46 -6.21
N PRO A 367 6.32 -5.57 -5.04
CA PRO A 367 6.98 -5.72 -3.74
C PRO A 367 7.94 -6.92 -3.68
N GLU A 368 7.52 -8.07 -4.20
CA GLU A 368 8.26 -9.33 -4.21
C GLU A 368 9.56 -9.18 -5.01
N GLN A 369 9.47 -8.67 -6.24
CA GLN A 369 10.64 -8.34 -7.06
C GLN A 369 11.55 -7.33 -6.35
N SER A 370 10.98 -6.34 -5.64
CA SER A 370 11.76 -5.34 -4.91
C SER A 370 12.66 -5.97 -3.83
N PHE A 371 12.14 -6.94 -3.06
CA PHE A 371 12.95 -7.70 -2.10
C PHE A 371 13.99 -8.59 -2.79
N ALA A 372 13.65 -9.20 -3.92
CA ALA A 372 14.58 -10.03 -4.69
C ALA A 372 15.82 -9.24 -5.19
N ILE A 373 15.63 -7.97 -5.62
CA ILE A 373 16.74 -7.13 -6.10
C ILE A 373 17.46 -6.35 -4.98
N LEU A 374 16.94 -6.34 -3.76
CA LEU A 374 17.48 -5.57 -2.63
C LEU A 374 18.97 -5.84 -2.35
N PRO A 375 19.49 -7.09 -2.33
CA PRO A 375 20.92 -7.34 -2.12
C PRO A 375 21.79 -6.66 -3.18
N SER A 376 21.38 -6.75 -4.44
CA SER A 376 22.06 -6.10 -5.58
C SER A 376 22.03 -4.58 -5.46
N TYR A 377 20.89 -4.02 -5.03
CA TYR A 377 20.75 -2.59 -4.79
C TYR A 377 21.72 -2.11 -3.69
N LEU A 378 21.75 -2.76 -2.53
CA LEU A 378 22.64 -2.41 -1.42
C LEU A 378 24.13 -2.47 -1.84
N SER A 379 24.52 -3.54 -2.54
CA SER A 379 25.88 -3.67 -3.09
C SER A 379 26.23 -2.53 -4.06
N MET A 380 25.28 -2.12 -4.89
CA MET A 380 25.46 -0.97 -5.80
C MET A 380 25.55 0.36 -5.05
N VAL A 381 24.83 0.55 -3.95
CA VAL A 381 24.95 1.74 -3.10
C VAL A 381 26.36 1.85 -2.53
N GLU A 382 26.93 0.77 -2.00
CA GLU A 382 28.30 0.77 -1.47
C GLU A 382 29.34 1.08 -2.55
N LYS A 383 29.16 0.52 -3.76
CA LYS A 383 30.04 0.75 -4.90
C LYS A 383 29.97 2.18 -5.43
N MET A 384 28.77 2.73 -5.57
CA MET A 384 28.54 4.05 -6.18
C MET A 384 28.69 5.20 -5.19
N ASN A 385 28.52 4.94 -3.88
CA ASN A 385 28.70 5.90 -2.81
C ASN A 385 29.70 5.36 -1.76
N PRO A 386 31.02 5.46 -2.04
CA PRO A 386 32.06 4.90 -1.18
C PRO A 386 32.00 5.41 0.27
N GLY A 387 32.06 4.46 1.20
CA GLY A 387 31.94 4.70 2.64
C GLY A 387 30.51 4.62 3.16
N SER A 388 29.53 4.30 2.30
CA SER A 388 28.22 3.85 2.77
C SER A 388 28.34 2.50 3.48
N ILE A 389 27.50 2.29 4.48
CA ILE A 389 27.45 1.07 5.28
C ILE A 389 26.09 0.45 5.04
N THR A 390 26.07 -0.78 4.56
CA THR A 390 24.84 -1.57 4.43
C THR A 390 24.97 -2.87 5.20
N ASP A 391 23.84 -3.43 5.62
CA ASP A 391 23.76 -4.76 6.19
C ASP A 391 22.42 -5.37 5.83
N LEU A 392 22.39 -6.66 5.54
CA LEU A 392 21.19 -7.42 5.23
C LEU A 392 21.22 -8.72 6.01
N VAL A 393 20.15 -8.98 6.76
CA VAL A 393 19.93 -10.20 7.52
C VAL A 393 18.75 -10.93 6.93
N LEU A 394 18.95 -12.22 6.67
CA LEU A 394 17.89 -13.15 6.30
C LEU A 394 17.56 -14.06 7.50
N ASP A 395 16.35 -14.58 7.54
CA ASP A 395 15.96 -15.62 8.49
C ASP A 395 16.47 -17.00 8.06
N GLU A 396 16.07 -18.04 8.80
CA GLU A 396 16.47 -19.43 8.56
C GLU A 396 15.95 -19.96 7.21
N ASP A 397 14.84 -19.40 6.71
CA ASP A 397 14.19 -19.75 5.44
C ASP A 397 14.70 -18.88 4.28
N SER A 398 15.78 -18.12 4.47
CA SER A 398 16.33 -17.17 3.49
C SER A 398 15.37 -16.02 3.11
N ARG A 399 14.40 -15.70 3.97
CA ARG A 399 13.52 -14.55 3.79
C ARG A 399 14.11 -13.29 4.41
N PHE A 400 13.69 -12.14 3.91
CA PHE A 400 14.10 -10.86 4.47
C PHE A 400 13.77 -10.76 5.96
N LYS A 401 14.75 -10.34 6.78
CA LYS A 401 14.54 -10.05 8.19
C LYS A 401 14.88 -8.60 8.53
N TYR A 402 16.15 -8.21 8.35
CA TYR A 402 16.62 -6.86 8.67
C TYR A 402 17.45 -6.25 7.54
N MET A 403 17.33 -4.93 7.35
CA MET A 403 18.24 -4.17 6.50
C MET A 403 18.66 -2.87 7.15
N PHE A 404 19.94 -2.53 7.01
CA PHE A 404 20.54 -1.29 7.50
C PHE A 404 21.15 -0.52 6.34
N LEU A 405 20.99 0.80 6.37
CA LEU A 405 21.58 1.70 5.40
C LEU A 405 22.05 2.99 6.06
N ALA A 406 23.32 3.33 5.89
CA ALA A 406 23.85 4.66 6.16
C ALA A 406 24.70 5.13 4.97
N PHE A 407 24.35 6.27 4.37
CA PHE A 407 25.12 6.79 3.25
C PHE A 407 26.48 7.32 3.71
N GLY A 408 27.53 7.15 2.90
CA GLY A 408 28.87 7.58 3.25
C GLY A 408 29.00 9.08 3.53
N ALA A 409 28.14 9.89 2.92
CA ALA A 409 28.02 11.31 3.24
C ALA A 409 27.51 11.55 4.67
N CYS A 410 26.51 10.78 5.13
CA CYS A 410 25.96 10.85 6.48
C CYS A 410 27.01 10.49 7.53
N VAL A 411 27.76 9.40 7.29
CA VAL A 411 28.86 8.94 8.17
C VAL A 411 29.94 10.02 8.30
N LYS A 412 30.35 10.64 7.19
CA LYS A 412 31.35 11.72 7.20
C LYS A 412 30.82 12.98 7.90
N GLY A 413 29.57 13.34 7.64
CA GLY A 413 28.95 14.55 8.17
C GLY A 413 28.71 14.51 9.68
N TYR A 414 28.48 13.33 10.27
CA TYR A 414 28.26 13.17 11.70
C TYR A 414 29.36 13.82 12.56
N ARG A 415 30.61 13.82 12.09
CA ARG A 415 31.76 14.44 12.79
C ARG A 415 31.58 15.94 13.07
N CYS A 416 30.73 16.61 12.29
CA CYS A 416 30.42 18.03 12.44
C CYS A 416 29.08 18.29 13.14
N MET A 417 28.33 17.25 13.50
CA MET A 417 27.01 17.37 14.12
C MET A 417 27.13 17.54 15.64
N ARG A 418 26.06 18.03 16.27
CA ARG A 418 25.94 17.99 17.72
C ARG A 418 25.92 16.53 18.17
N LYS A 419 26.54 16.24 19.32
CA LYS A 419 26.64 14.90 19.91
C LYS A 419 25.33 14.46 20.58
N VAL A 420 24.21 14.74 19.92
CA VAL A 420 22.87 14.31 20.31
C VAL A 420 22.22 13.64 19.12
N VAL A 421 21.88 12.37 19.28
CA VAL A 421 21.22 11.55 18.26
C VAL A 421 19.81 11.23 18.72
N THR A 422 18.82 11.56 17.91
CA THR A 422 17.43 11.14 18.12
C THR A 422 17.17 9.88 17.32
N ILE A 423 16.51 8.90 17.92
CA ILE A 423 16.07 7.66 17.27
C ILE A 423 14.57 7.45 17.46
N ASP A 424 13.91 6.90 16.44
CA ASP A 424 12.49 6.57 16.48
C ASP A 424 12.15 5.51 15.42
N GLY A 425 11.04 4.80 15.63
CA GLY A 425 10.52 3.77 14.73
C GLY A 425 9.14 4.14 14.22
N THR A 426 8.83 3.77 12.99
CA THR A 426 7.50 3.99 12.42
C THR A 426 7.08 2.84 11.52
N TRP A 427 5.81 2.43 11.64
CA TRP A 427 5.26 1.33 10.85
C TRP A 427 5.31 1.62 9.35
N LEU A 428 5.73 0.62 8.58
CA LEU A 428 5.52 0.59 7.13
C LEU A 428 4.02 0.44 6.83
N LYS A 429 3.64 0.78 5.61
CA LYS A 429 2.23 0.78 5.15
C LYS A 429 2.05 0.04 3.83
N GLY A 430 3.05 -0.74 3.44
CA GLY A 430 3.03 -1.52 2.21
C GLY A 430 2.29 -2.84 2.41
N LYS A 431 2.38 -3.73 1.40
CA LYS A 431 1.85 -5.09 1.46
C LYS A 431 2.42 -5.90 2.64
N TYR A 432 3.69 -5.69 2.95
CA TYR A 432 4.37 -6.36 4.06
C TYR A 432 4.47 -5.44 5.27
N ASP A 433 4.17 -6.02 6.43
CA ASP A 433 4.42 -5.40 7.72
C ASP A 433 5.92 -5.16 7.96
N GLY A 434 6.20 -4.21 8.82
CA GLY A 434 7.55 -3.90 9.24
C GLY A 434 7.66 -2.50 9.82
N VAL A 435 8.84 -2.17 10.31
CA VAL A 435 9.13 -0.92 11.00
C VAL A 435 10.34 -0.27 10.37
N LEU A 436 10.19 0.99 9.96
CA LEU A 436 11.29 1.85 9.55
C LEU A 436 11.86 2.55 10.79
N LEU A 437 13.07 2.16 11.17
CA LEU A 437 13.87 2.80 12.20
C LEU A 437 14.69 3.92 11.59
N VAL A 438 14.73 5.08 12.24
CA VAL A 438 15.46 6.26 11.77
C VAL A 438 16.35 6.81 12.89
N ALA A 439 17.59 7.11 12.55
CA ALA A 439 18.49 7.90 13.39
C ALA A 439 18.78 9.25 12.74
N SER A 440 18.73 10.33 13.53
CA SER A 440 19.02 11.69 13.07
C SER A 440 19.83 12.46 14.11
N ALA A 441 20.72 13.33 13.65
CA ALA A 441 21.38 14.34 14.47
C ALA A 441 20.96 15.74 14.03
N GLN A 442 21.58 16.77 14.61
CA GLN A 442 21.35 18.17 14.25
C GLN A 442 22.66 18.89 13.99
N ASP A 443 22.68 19.73 12.95
CA ASP A 443 23.84 20.54 12.59
C ASP A 443 23.98 21.83 13.43
N GLY A 444 24.95 22.66 13.09
CA GLY A 444 25.18 23.96 13.74
C GLY A 444 24.03 24.95 13.54
N ASP A 445 23.29 24.84 12.43
CA ASP A 445 22.21 25.74 12.01
C ASP A 445 20.80 25.21 12.37
N PHE A 446 20.76 24.21 13.26
CA PHE A 446 19.54 23.55 13.76
C PHE A 446 18.77 22.72 12.73
N HIS A 447 19.37 22.42 11.57
CA HIS A 447 18.77 21.50 10.60
C HIS A 447 18.85 20.06 11.07
N GLN A 448 17.83 19.28 10.70
CA GLN A 448 17.84 17.83 10.92
C GLN A 448 18.78 17.17 9.92
N TYR A 449 19.59 16.25 10.42
CA TYR A 449 20.60 15.53 9.67
C TYR A 449 20.38 14.02 9.80
N PRO A 450 19.71 13.38 8.81
CA PRO A 450 19.51 11.94 8.82
C PRO A 450 20.86 11.20 8.81
N LEU A 451 21.00 10.20 9.68
CA LEU A 451 22.24 9.43 9.86
C LEU A 451 22.15 8.04 9.23
N ALA A 452 21.10 7.30 9.57
CA ALA A 452 20.92 5.92 9.17
C ALA A 452 19.44 5.53 9.21
N TRP A 453 19.13 4.49 8.45
CA TRP A 453 17.81 3.87 8.37
C TRP A 453 17.93 2.36 8.58
N GLY A 454 16.93 1.78 9.22
CA GLY A 454 16.78 0.34 9.35
C GLY A 454 15.38 -0.09 9.00
N VAL A 455 15.22 -1.18 8.28
CA VAL A 455 13.92 -1.85 8.12
C VAL A 455 13.97 -3.14 8.91
N VAL A 456 13.02 -3.31 9.83
CA VAL A 456 12.94 -4.48 10.72
C VAL A 456 11.54 -5.08 10.77
N ASP A 457 11.45 -6.33 11.16
CA ASP A 457 10.18 -7.08 11.32
C ASP A 457 9.24 -6.44 12.35
N VAL A 458 9.74 -6.14 13.55
CA VAL A 458 8.96 -5.61 14.67
C VAL A 458 9.81 -4.75 15.59
N GLU A 459 9.21 -3.84 16.35
CA GLU A 459 9.88 -3.13 17.44
C GLU A 459 10.09 -4.06 18.66
N SER A 460 11.25 -4.69 18.73
CA SER A 460 11.67 -5.54 19.84
C SER A 460 13.02 -5.10 20.37
N THR A 461 13.39 -5.55 21.58
CA THR A 461 14.75 -5.34 22.09
C THR A 461 15.81 -5.89 21.14
N ALA A 462 15.53 -7.00 20.45
CA ALA A 462 16.47 -7.63 19.52
C ALA A 462 16.68 -6.77 18.26
N SER A 463 15.61 -6.29 17.63
CA SER A 463 15.70 -5.45 16.44
C SER A 463 16.35 -4.10 16.73
N TRP A 464 16.02 -3.48 17.87
CA TRP A 464 16.70 -2.25 18.32
C TRP A 464 18.18 -2.49 18.64
N SER A 465 18.53 -3.58 19.32
CA SER A 465 19.94 -3.90 19.64
C SER A 465 20.74 -4.12 18.36
N TRP A 466 20.16 -4.84 17.38
CA TRP A 466 20.76 -5.04 16.07
C TRP A 466 20.97 -3.70 15.35
N PHE A 467 19.93 -2.86 15.26
CA PHE A 467 20.03 -1.55 14.61
C PHE A 467 21.10 -0.66 15.24
N LEU A 468 21.12 -0.59 16.58
CA LEU A 468 22.12 0.20 17.32
C LEU A 468 23.54 -0.36 17.14
N SER A 469 23.70 -1.69 17.05
CA SER A 469 25.00 -2.31 16.78
C SER A 469 25.56 -1.92 15.41
N LYS A 470 24.69 -1.72 14.42
CA LYS A 470 25.08 -1.19 13.11
C LYS A 470 25.29 0.32 13.15
N LEU A 471 24.50 1.03 13.95
CA LEU A 471 24.66 2.47 14.15
C LEU A 471 26.03 2.83 14.77
N LEU A 472 26.67 1.94 15.54
CA LEU A 472 28.03 2.15 16.06
C LEU A 472 29.08 2.46 14.98
N TYR A 473 28.92 1.95 13.76
CA TYR A 473 29.83 2.25 12.65
C TYR A 473 29.65 3.68 12.11
N VAL A 474 28.53 4.34 12.45
CA VAL A 474 28.20 5.71 12.06
C VAL A 474 28.43 6.69 13.22
N VAL A 475 27.97 6.30 14.41
CA VAL A 475 27.94 7.06 15.65
C VAL A 475 28.72 6.26 16.70
N PRO A 476 30.01 6.58 16.91
CA PRO A 476 30.83 5.93 17.92
C PRO A 476 30.28 6.11 19.34
N ASP A 477 30.53 5.14 20.20
CA ASP A 477 30.19 5.22 21.62
C ASP A 477 31.18 6.15 22.36
N GLU A 478 30.68 7.29 22.82
CA GLU A 478 31.46 8.38 23.42
C GLU A 478 30.73 8.91 24.67
N GLU A 479 31.47 9.34 25.71
CA GLU A 479 30.87 9.89 26.94
C GLU A 479 30.04 11.17 26.68
N GLU A 480 30.39 11.96 25.67
CA GLU A 480 29.67 13.18 25.31
C GLU A 480 28.36 12.90 24.55
N LEU A 481 28.15 11.67 24.07
CA LEU A 481 27.01 11.31 23.25
C LEU A 481 25.72 11.22 24.09
N MET A 482 24.66 11.83 23.59
CA MET A 482 23.30 11.67 24.09
C MET A 482 22.42 11.01 23.04
N ILE A 483 21.84 9.85 23.35
CA ILE A 483 20.81 9.22 22.53
C ILE A 483 19.44 9.57 23.11
N ILE A 484 18.52 10.13 22.32
CA ILE A 484 17.17 10.50 22.74
C ILE A 484 16.15 9.67 21.97
N SER A 485 15.24 9.01 22.69
CA SER A 485 14.18 8.17 22.12
C SER A 485 12.87 8.30 22.90
N ASP A 486 11.82 7.61 22.44
CA ASP A 486 10.68 7.30 23.31
C ASP A 486 11.11 6.42 24.51
N ARG A 487 10.33 6.46 25.60
CA ARG A 487 10.49 5.64 26.80
C ARG A 487 9.88 4.25 26.60
N ASN A 488 10.32 3.56 25.54
CA ASN A 488 10.00 2.16 25.29
C ASN A 488 11.01 1.24 26.03
N PRO A 489 10.55 0.24 26.81
CA PRO A 489 11.44 -0.66 27.54
C PRO A 489 12.46 -1.40 26.66
N GLY A 490 12.07 -1.79 25.44
CA GLY A 490 12.95 -2.45 24.48
C GLY A 490 14.06 -1.54 23.98
N ILE A 491 13.76 -0.26 23.71
CA ILE A 491 14.79 0.74 23.34
C ILE A 491 15.74 0.99 24.52
N ILE A 492 15.21 1.14 25.73
CA ILE A 492 16.03 1.38 26.94
C ILE A 492 17.03 0.23 27.15
N ALA A 493 16.55 -1.01 27.04
CA ALA A 493 17.38 -2.20 27.16
C ALA A 493 18.44 -2.27 26.04
N ALA A 494 18.04 -2.01 24.79
CA ALA A 494 18.93 -2.04 23.64
C ALA A 494 20.04 -0.97 23.70
N VAL A 495 19.70 0.28 24.05
CA VAL A 495 20.69 1.36 24.20
C VAL A 495 21.69 1.01 25.30
N SER A 496 21.21 0.55 26.46
CA SER A 496 22.08 0.18 27.59
C SER A 496 22.98 -1.02 27.30
N GLY A 497 22.56 -1.91 26.39
CA GLY A 497 23.35 -3.09 25.99
C GLY A 497 24.38 -2.82 24.89
N VAL A 498 24.22 -1.75 24.10
CA VAL A 498 25.10 -1.46 22.94
C VAL A 498 26.00 -0.25 23.22
N TYR A 499 25.44 0.84 23.75
CA TYR A 499 26.15 2.08 24.03
C TYR A 499 26.42 2.18 25.53
N HIS A 500 27.65 1.86 25.93
CA HIS A 500 28.04 1.76 27.34
C HIS A 500 28.53 3.09 27.90
N ASN A 501 29.12 3.94 27.05
CA ASN A 501 29.64 5.25 27.45
C ASN A 501 28.63 6.36 27.19
N ALA A 502 27.82 6.25 26.13
CA ALA A 502 26.80 7.24 25.82
C ALA A 502 25.71 7.29 26.88
N HIS A 503 25.14 8.48 27.03
CA HIS A 503 23.97 8.67 27.86
C HIS A 503 22.69 8.40 27.06
N HIS A 504 21.62 7.98 27.75
CA HIS A 504 20.29 7.80 27.15
C HIS A 504 19.25 8.72 27.79
N GLY A 505 18.47 9.40 26.95
CA GLY A 505 17.49 10.39 27.34
C GLY A 505 16.11 10.07 26.79
N HIS A 506 15.08 10.38 27.57
CA HIS A 506 13.70 10.25 27.17
C HIS A 506 13.20 11.53 26.50
N CYS A 507 12.48 11.35 25.40
CA CYS A 507 11.78 12.41 24.71
C CYS A 507 10.73 13.05 25.64
N ILE A 508 10.87 14.35 25.92
CA ILE A 508 9.94 15.05 26.82
C ILE A 508 8.53 15.15 26.22
N TRP A 509 8.40 15.12 24.90
CA TRP A 509 7.07 15.12 24.27
C TRP A 509 6.32 13.82 24.55
N HIS A 510 6.95 12.67 24.35
CA HIS A 510 6.38 11.36 24.66
C HIS A 510 6.06 11.22 26.16
N LEU A 511 6.97 11.65 27.03
CA LEU A 511 6.71 11.72 28.48
C LEU A 511 5.48 12.59 28.80
N SER A 512 5.31 13.72 28.12
CA SER A 512 4.16 14.60 28.32
C SER A 512 2.84 13.94 27.90
N GLN A 513 2.85 13.13 26.82
CA GLN A 513 1.66 12.38 26.39
C GLN A 513 1.31 11.29 27.41
N ASN A 514 2.31 10.53 27.88
CA ASN A 514 2.12 9.51 28.92
C ASN A 514 1.63 10.12 30.24
N MET A 515 2.12 11.31 30.58
CA MET A 515 1.68 12.07 31.75
C MET A 515 0.24 12.56 31.60
N LYS A 516 -0.18 12.97 30.40
CA LYS A 516 -1.56 13.44 30.11
C LYS A 516 -2.60 12.36 30.39
N LEU A 517 -2.26 11.09 30.20
CA LEU A 517 -3.13 9.95 30.53
C LEU A 517 -3.37 9.83 32.05
N ARG A 518 -2.39 10.23 32.87
CA ARG A 518 -2.42 10.12 34.34
C ARG A 518 -2.96 11.37 35.01
N CYS A 519 -2.57 12.55 34.54
CA CYS A 519 -2.98 13.83 35.12
C CYS A 519 -3.82 14.64 34.12
N LYS A 520 -5.14 14.66 34.33
CA LYS A 520 -6.09 15.40 33.48
C LYS A 520 -6.20 16.90 33.82
N LYS A 521 -5.42 17.40 34.80
CA LYS A 521 -5.50 18.80 35.23
C LYS A 521 -4.93 19.75 34.15
N LYS A 522 -5.64 20.85 33.89
CA LYS A 522 -5.24 21.87 32.91
C LYS A 522 -3.85 22.44 33.23
N GLY A 523 -3.04 22.62 32.18
CA GLY A 523 -1.70 23.22 32.26
C GLY A 523 -0.60 22.29 32.78
N CYS A 524 -0.89 21.04 33.15
CA CYS A 524 0.11 20.11 33.68
C CYS A 524 1.23 19.83 32.67
N THR A 525 0.88 19.46 31.43
CA THR A 525 1.85 19.16 30.37
C THR A 525 2.68 20.37 29.96
N GLU A 526 2.05 21.56 29.88
CA GLU A 526 2.74 22.81 29.57
C GLU A 526 3.79 23.16 30.63
N MET A 527 3.42 23.05 31.91
CA MET A 527 4.32 23.33 33.03
C MET A 527 5.46 22.31 33.10
N PHE A 528 5.20 21.05 32.80
CA PHE A 528 6.24 20.02 32.67
C PHE A 528 7.22 20.33 31.52
N MET A 529 6.72 20.74 30.36
CA MET A 529 7.57 21.09 29.21
C MET A 529 8.48 22.28 29.52
N HIS A 530 8.01 23.24 30.33
CA HIS A 530 8.85 24.32 30.85
C HIS A 530 9.90 23.79 31.83
N LEU A 531 9.47 23.02 32.83
CA LEU A 531 10.31 22.43 33.86
C LEU A 531 11.49 21.64 33.27
N ALA A 532 11.22 20.76 32.30
CA ALA A 532 12.25 19.92 31.68
C ALA A 532 13.35 20.73 30.96
N LYS A 533 13.05 21.97 30.54
CA LYS A 533 13.97 22.84 29.79
C LYS A 533 14.76 23.81 30.67
N ILE A 534 14.52 23.85 31.99
CA ILE A 534 15.26 24.72 32.90
C ILE A 534 16.75 24.40 32.84
N TYR A 535 17.58 25.44 32.79
CA TYR A 535 19.04 25.33 32.66
C TYR A 535 19.76 25.11 34.00
N LYS A 536 19.27 25.73 35.09
CA LYS A 536 19.89 25.67 36.42
C LYS A 536 19.25 24.60 37.30
N GLN A 537 20.08 23.80 37.97
CA GLN A 537 19.60 22.79 38.93
C GLN A 537 18.83 23.43 40.11
N SER A 538 19.36 24.50 40.70
CA SER A 538 18.70 25.18 41.82
C SER A 538 17.31 25.73 41.47
N GLU A 539 17.13 26.22 40.25
CA GLU A 539 15.84 26.70 39.75
C GLU A 539 14.90 25.53 39.46
N PHE A 540 15.43 24.47 38.84
CA PHE A 540 14.69 23.25 38.59
C PHE A 540 14.14 22.65 39.88
N ASP A 541 14.94 22.53 40.94
CA ASP A 541 14.51 21.89 42.19
C ASP A 541 13.34 22.65 42.82
N ILE A 542 13.41 23.98 42.84
CA ILE A 542 12.34 24.85 43.36
C ILE A 542 11.05 24.66 42.54
N GLU A 543 11.16 24.71 41.21
CA GLU A 543 10.01 24.58 40.31
C GLU A 543 9.46 23.16 40.30
N TYR A 544 10.30 22.13 40.48
CA TYR A 544 9.88 20.74 40.54
C TYR A 544 9.10 20.46 41.81
N GLU A 545 9.54 20.97 42.96
CA GLU A 545 8.77 20.87 44.21
C GLU A 545 7.42 21.60 44.12
N ARG A 546 7.37 22.77 43.46
CA ARG A 546 6.11 23.47 43.16
C ARG A 546 5.22 22.64 42.23
N PHE A 547 5.80 22.02 41.21
CA PHE A 547 5.12 21.15 40.27
C PHE A 547 4.50 19.95 40.98
N LYS A 548 5.26 19.24 41.83
CA LYS A 548 4.77 18.09 42.61
C LYS A 548 3.63 18.47 43.55
N LYS A 549 3.71 19.64 44.21
CA LYS A 549 2.62 20.12 45.07
C LYS A 549 1.33 20.42 44.29
N ARG A 550 1.46 20.99 43.09
CA ARG A 550 0.31 21.35 42.24
C ARG A 550 -0.29 20.14 41.52
N TYR A 551 0.57 19.23 41.06
CA TYR A 551 0.24 18.04 40.29
C TYR A 551 0.87 16.77 40.91
N PRO A 552 0.39 16.29 42.08
CA PRO A 552 1.02 15.17 42.79
C PRO A 552 1.11 13.88 41.96
N GLU A 553 0.08 13.55 41.20
CA GLU A 553 0.04 12.36 40.33
C GLU A 553 1.09 12.41 39.22
N ALA A 554 1.26 13.59 38.61
CA ALA A 554 2.28 13.83 37.59
C ALA A 554 3.68 13.79 38.20
N GLY A 555 3.85 14.38 39.39
CA GLY A 555 5.10 14.31 40.16
C GLY A 555 5.53 12.88 40.43
N LYS A 556 4.61 12.07 40.98
CA LYS A 556 4.85 10.64 41.23
C LYS A 556 5.22 9.89 39.96
N PHE A 557 4.49 10.13 38.86
CA PHE A 557 4.81 9.52 37.57
C PHE A 557 6.24 9.86 37.08
N LEU A 558 6.67 11.11 37.24
CA LEU A 558 8.02 11.53 36.84
C LEU A 558 9.10 10.94 37.75
N ASP A 559 8.85 10.83 39.04
CA ASP A 559 9.75 10.15 39.99
C ASP A 559 9.88 8.65 39.64
N ASP A 560 8.80 8.01 39.18
CA ASP A 560 8.78 6.62 38.71
C ASP A 560 9.42 6.45 37.30
N CYS A 561 9.60 7.53 36.53
CA CYS A 561 10.12 7.46 35.16
C CYS A 561 11.62 7.18 35.10
N GLY A 562 12.36 7.39 36.18
CA GLY A 562 13.81 7.23 36.28
C GLY A 562 14.49 8.47 36.85
N SER A 563 15.82 8.48 36.79
CA SER A 563 16.63 9.58 37.30
C SER A 563 16.46 10.87 36.48
N LEU A 564 16.62 12.03 37.13
CA LEU A 564 16.34 13.35 36.54
C LEU A 564 17.19 13.64 35.29
N ASP A 565 18.38 13.06 35.19
CA ASP A 565 19.26 13.17 34.02
C ASP A 565 18.63 12.64 32.73
N ARG A 566 17.65 11.74 32.82
CA ARG A 566 17.02 11.11 31.66
C ARG A 566 16.11 12.06 30.89
N TRP A 567 15.52 13.07 31.52
CA TRP A 567 14.52 13.92 30.87
C TRP A 567 14.69 15.41 31.13
N THR A 568 15.53 15.82 32.07
CA THR A 568 15.80 17.23 32.36
C THR A 568 17.05 17.72 31.64
N ARG A 569 17.06 19.00 31.28
CA ARG A 569 18.29 19.67 30.83
C ARG A 569 19.25 19.92 31.98
N ALA A 570 18.75 20.36 33.13
CA ALA A 570 19.57 20.79 34.27
C ALA A 570 20.45 19.67 34.87
N TYR A 571 19.95 18.43 34.89
CA TYR A 571 20.67 17.27 35.42
C TYR A 571 21.31 16.39 34.35
N SER A 572 21.17 16.72 33.07
CA SER A 572 21.76 15.93 32.00
C SER A 572 23.30 15.91 32.11
N PRO A 573 23.93 14.73 32.06
CA PRO A 573 25.39 14.59 32.17
C PRO A 573 26.12 15.13 30.93
N SER A 574 25.51 15.00 29.75
CA SER A 574 25.98 15.57 28.49
C SER A 574 25.12 16.75 28.04
N SER A 575 25.73 17.62 27.21
CA SER A 575 25.05 18.77 26.61
C SER A 575 23.95 18.32 25.65
N ARG A 576 22.68 18.44 26.07
CA ARG A 576 21.51 18.24 25.19
C ARG A 576 21.26 19.38 24.22
N TYR A 577 21.93 20.53 24.41
CA TYR A 577 21.68 21.76 23.67
C TYR A 577 20.18 22.13 23.70
N ASN A 578 19.58 22.34 22.54
CA ASN A 578 18.15 22.57 22.31
C ASN A 578 17.33 21.29 22.07
N ILE A 579 17.96 20.11 22.05
CA ILE A 579 17.33 18.85 21.61
C ILE A 579 16.83 18.09 22.84
N MET A 580 15.52 18.20 23.09
CA MET A 580 14.86 17.51 24.22
C MET A 580 13.80 16.51 23.75
N THR A 581 13.53 16.46 22.45
CA THR A 581 12.48 15.64 21.84
C THR A 581 13.01 14.92 20.60
N THR A 582 12.27 13.90 20.15
CA THR A 582 12.49 13.18 18.89
C THR A 582 11.95 13.92 17.67
N ASN A 583 11.68 15.24 17.75
CA ASN A 583 11.09 16.00 16.64
C ASN A 583 11.85 15.86 15.30
N GLY A 584 13.16 15.62 15.35
CA GLY A 584 13.98 15.42 14.16
C GLY A 584 13.56 14.19 13.36
N VAL A 585 13.58 13.04 13.99
CA VAL A 585 13.13 11.77 13.40
C VAL A 585 11.63 11.78 13.11
N GLU A 586 10.81 12.37 13.97
CA GLU A 586 9.36 12.53 13.73
C GLU A 586 9.07 13.36 12.48
N SER A 587 9.85 14.43 12.23
CA SER A 587 9.72 15.23 11.02
C SER A 587 10.15 14.47 9.77
N ILE A 588 11.14 13.58 9.87
CA ILE A 588 11.55 12.70 8.78
C ILE A 588 10.44 11.69 8.51
N ASN A 589 9.90 11.06 9.56
CA ASN A 589 8.79 10.10 9.49
C ASN A 589 7.54 10.72 8.88
N ALA A 590 7.22 11.97 9.25
CA ALA A 590 6.12 12.73 8.67
C ALA A 590 6.36 13.05 7.19
N ARG A 591 7.60 13.37 6.80
CA ARG A 591 7.97 13.63 5.41
C ARG A 591 7.89 12.39 4.52
N LEU A 592 8.13 11.21 5.11
CA LEU A 592 8.08 9.90 4.47
C LEU A 592 6.71 9.21 4.58
N ARG A 593 5.67 9.94 4.99
CA ARG A 593 4.34 9.37 5.26
C ARG A 593 3.78 8.57 4.09
N ASP A 594 3.98 9.09 2.87
CA ASP A 594 3.44 8.51 1.64
C ASP A 594 4.44 7.54 0.98
N GLU A 595 5.71 7.65 1.32
CA GLU A 595 6.78 6.79 0.83
C GLU A 595 6.86 5.45 1.59
N ARG A 596 6.30 5.37 2.80
CA ARG A 596 6.27 4.14 3.63
C ARG A 596 5.41 2.99 3.10
N GLN A 597 4.60 3.26 2.09
CA GLN A 597 3.77 2.27 1.37
C GLN A 597 4.46 1.81 0.07
N LEU A 598 5.66 2.32 -0.23
CA LEU A 598 6.41 1.91 -1.41
C LEU A 598 7.11 0.56 -1.16
N PRO A 599 7.34 -0.23 -2.21
CA PRO A 599 8.27 -1.36 -2.17
C PRO A 599 9.64 -0.96 -1.63
N ILE A 600 10.33 -1.90 -0.99
CA ILE A 600 11.52 -1.60 -0.17
C ILE A 600 12.61 -0.83 -0.92
N VAL A 601 12.90 -1.17 -2.18
CA VAL A 601 13.90 -0.45 -2.98
C VAL A 601 13.42 0.95 -3.34
N ALA A 602 12.16 1.12 -3.72
CA ALA A 602 11.59 2.44 -4.02
C ALA A 602 11.54 3.34 -2.76
N LEU A 603 11.30 2.75 -1.58
CA LEU A 603 11.46 3.43 -0.29
C LEU A 603 12.91 3.88 -0.11
N LEU A 604 13.90 2.99 -0.29
CA LEU A 604 15.32 3.34 -0.16
C LEU A 604 15.78 4.43 -1.13
N GLU A 605 15.31 4.41 -2.37
CA GLU A 605 15.55 5.49 -3.33
C GLU A 605 14.94 6.81 -2.86
N SER A 606 13.76 6.77 -2.25
CA SER A 606 13.11 7.95 -1.69
C SER A 606 13.91 8.52 -0.51
N LEU A 607 14.49 7.67 0.34
CA LEU A 607 15.43 8.07 1.39
C LEU A 607 16.69 8.72 0.81
N GLN A 608 17.23 8.14 -0.27
CA GLN A 608 18.37 8.71 -0.99
C GLN A 608 18.05 10.09 -1.57
N ARG A 609 16.89 10.25 -2.24
CA ARG A 609 16.42 11.52 -2.80
C ARG A 609 16.22 12.57 -1.71
N LEU A 610 15.60 12.19 -0.58
CA LEU A 610 15.40 13.07 0.58
C LEU A 610 16.74 13.60 1.09
N THR A 611 17.68 12.70 1.36
CA THR A 611 19.00 13.03 1.90
C THR A 611 19.79 13.92 0.94
N THR A 612 19.78 13.58 -0.35
CA THR A 612 20.46 14.35 -1.40
C THR A 612 19.90 15.77 -1.52
N SER A 613 18.58 15.90 -1.53
CA SER A 613 17.88 17.19 -1.59
C SER A 613 18.22 18.07 -0.39
N TRP A 614 18.16 17.51 0.82
CA TRP A 614 18.48 18.25 2.05
C TRP A 614 19.94 18.70 2.07
N PHE A 615 20.88 17.81 1.75
CA PHE A 615 22.30 18.15 1.76
C PHE A 615 22.65 19.17 0.68
N ALA A 616 22.02 19.09 -0.51
CA ALA A 616 22.18 20.11 -1.54
C ALA A 616 21.67 21.48 -1.05
N ARG A 617 20.50 21.52 -0.40
CA ARG A 617 19.93 22.74 0.18
C ARG A 617 20.85 23.32 1.26
N TYR A 618 21.33 22.51 2.19
CA TYR A 618 22.20 22.96 3.29
C TYR A 618 23.55 23.44 2.76
N ARG A 619 24.13 22.75 1.77
CA ARG A 619 25.35 23.21 1.10
C ARG A 619 25.16 24.58 0.44
N ASN A 620 24.06 24.77 -0.29
CA ASN A 620 23.77 26.05 -0.94
C ASN A 620 23.56 27.17 0.10
N ALA A 621 22.89 26.87 1.21
CA ALA A 621 22.75 27.81 2.33
C ALA A 621 24.11 28.15 2.98
N SER A 622 25.03 27.18 3.07
CA SER A 622 26.36 27.45 3.63
C SER A 622 27.25 28.31 2.72
N ILE A 623 27.07 28.24 1.39
CA ILE A 623 27.87 29.04 0.43
C ILE A 623 27.60 30.53 0.59
N VAL A 624 26.38 30.90 0.98
CA VAL A 624 25.99 32.31 1.16
C VAL A 624 26.26 32.83 2.57
N ALA A 625 26.77 31.99 3.48
CA ALA A 625 27.12 32.42 4.83
C ALA A 625 28.33 33.37 4.80
N THR A 626 28.17 34.58 5.33
CA THR A 626 29.18 35.64 5.32
C THR A 626 29.92 35.78 6.65
N THR A 627 29.49 35.07 7.68
CA THR A 627 30.03 35.14 9.04
C THR A 627 30.50 33.77 9.51
N LYS A 628 31.20 33.74 10.66
CA LYS A 628 31.68 32.49 11.28
C LYS A 628 30.55 31.65 11.90
N PHE A 629 29.46 32.30 12.31
CA PHE A 629 28.28 31.60 12.82
C PHE A 629 27.31 31.29 11.69
N THR A 630 26.47 30.27 11.89
CA THR A 630 25.43 29.94 10.93
C THR A 630 24.30 30.97 10.97
N PRO A 631 23.51 31.14 9.91
CA PRO A 631 22.45 32.16 9.85
C PRO A 631 21.43 32.11 11.01
N ALA A 632 21.05 30.93 11.47
CA ALA A 632 20.15 30.79 12.62
C ALA A 632 20.82 31.21 13.93
N VAL A 633 22.10 30.88 14.12
CA VAL A 633 22.87 31.32 15.30
C VAL A 633 23.07 32.84 15.28
N GLU A 634 23.32 33.45 14.11
CA GLU A 634 23.36 34.92 13.94
C GLU A 634 22.07 35.59 14.39
N SER A 635 20.92 35.02 14.02
CA SER A 635 19.62 35.52 14.47
C SER A 635 19.50 35.47 15.99
N ILE A 636 19.89 34.35 16.61
CA ILE A 636 19.87 34.19 18.07
C ILE A 636 20.80 35.20 18.74
N LEU A 637 22.01 35.40 18.21
CA LEU A 637 22.98 36.36 18.75
C LEU A 637 22.44 37.79 18.67
N ARG A 638 21.73 38.15 17.60
CA ARG A 638 21.11 39.47 17.44
C ARG A 638 20.04 39.73 18.50
N ASP A 639 19.19 38.74 18.78
CA ASP A 639 18.15 38.84 19.80
C ASP A 639 18.78 38.93 21.20
N ARG A 640 19.78 38.09 21.48
CA ARG A 640 20.52 38.11 22.75
C ARG A 640 21.32 39.40 22.94
N TYR A 641 21.83 40.00 21.86
CA TYR A 641 22.50 41.31 21.89
C TYR A 641 21.55 42.44 22.29
N ASN A 642 20.30 42.41 21.83
CA ASN A 642 19.30 43.39 22.27
C ASN A 642 18.97 43.23 23.76
N ALA A 643 18.85 41.99 24.25
CA ALA A 643 18.65 41.71 25.67
C ALA A 643 19.84 42.16 26.54
N ALA A 644 21.07 42.03 26.02
CA ALA A 644 22.29 42.40 26.72
C ALA A 644 22.39 43.88 27.12
N ARG A 645 21.68 44.78 26.41
CA ARG A 645 21.74 46.24 26.64
C ARG A 645 21.20 46.68 28.01
N GLY A 646 20.40 45.83 28.67
CA GLY A 646 19.80 46.14 29.97
C GLY A 646 20.68 45.78 31.18
N TYR A 647 21.87 45.22 30.95
CA TYR A 647 22.70 44.69 32.04
C TYR A 647 23.77 45.68 32.49
N GLN A 648 24.04 45.68 33.79
CA GLN A 648 25.23 46.32 34.34
C GLN A 648 26.34 45.27 34.42
N VAL A 649 27.54 45.63 33.99
CA VAL A 649 28.69 44.71 33.86
C VAL A 649 29.84 45.25 34.70
N VAL A 650 30.38 44.40 35.57
CA VAL A 650 31.57 44.67 36.38
C VAL A 650 32.61 43.60 36.06
N GLU A 651 33.80 44.00 35.63
CA GLU A 651 34.93 43.06 35.48
C GLU A 651 35.48 42.72 36.87
N LEU A 652 35.57 41.43 37.20
CA LEU A 652 36.09 40.95 38.47
C LEU A 652 37.60 40.70 38.39
N ILE A 653 37.98 39.81 37.49
CA ILE A 653 39.34 39.41 37.15
C ILE A 653 39.39 39.27 35.62
N ARG A 654 40.58 39.29 35.00
CA ARG A 654 40.74 39.17 33.55
C ARG A 654 39.83 38.07 32.96
N ARG A 655 38.90 38.48 32.10
CA ARG A 655 37.91 37.63 31.39
C ARG A 655 36.78 37.01 32.24
N GLU A 656 36.69 37.37 33.51
CA GLU A 656 35.57 37.05 34.41
C GLU A 656 34.76 38.30 34.78
N PHE A 657 33.45 38.22 34.65
CA PHE A 657 32.55 39.36 34.82
C PHE A 657 31.37 39.02 35.71
N GLU A 658 30.98 39.99 36.52
CA GLU A 658 29.73 40.01 37.25
C GLU A 658 28.70 40.83 36.48
N ILE A 659 27.54 40.23 36.24
CA ILE A 659 26.45 40.82 35.45
C ILE A 659 25.26 41.01 36.37
N TRP A 660 24.79 42.25 36.51
CA TRP A 660 23.65 42.60 37.34
C TRP A 660 22.43 42.93 36.48
N TYR A 661 21.31 42.32 36.84
CA TYR A 661 20.02 42.61 36.24
C TYR A 661 18.92 42.51 37.29
N SER A 662 18.30 43.65 37.61
CA SER A 662 17.29 43.74 38.67
C SER A 662 17.82 43.14 39.99
N ALA A 663 17.16 42.13 40.56
CA ALA A 663 17.57 41.44 41.79
C ALA A 663 18.47 40.21 41.55
N HIS A 664 18.95 40.00 40.32
CA HIS A 664 19.73 38.82 39.95
C HIS A 664 21.16 39.17 39.56
N THR A 665 22.08 38.31 39.98
CA THR A 665 23.51 38.39 39.67
C THR A 665 23.94 37.14 38.91
N PHE A 666 24.73 37.34 37.85
CA PHE A 666 25.30 36.27 37.06
C PHE A 666 26.82 36.42 36.97
N ILE A 667 27.54 35.30 36.93
CA ILE A 667 28.98 35.27 36.73
C ILE A 667 29.23 34.71 35.33
N VAL A 668 30.06 35.39 34.56
CA VAL A 668 30.46 35.00 33.21
C VAL A 668 31.95 34.82 33.16
N ASP A 669 32.40 33.70 32.61
CA ASP A 669 33.79 33.48 32.22
C ASP A 669 33.83 33.31 30.69
N LEU A 670 34.42 34.30 30.02
CA LEU A 670 34.53 34.30 28.56
C LEU A 670 35.60 33.35 28.04
N GLU A 671 36.62 33.04 28.85
CA GLU A 671 37.72 32.15 28.46
C GLU A 671 37.28 30.69 28.46
N SER A 672 36.62 30.25 29.54
CA SER A 672 36.07 28.88 29.61
C SER A 672 34.70 28.72 28.92
N LYS A 673 34.14 29.82 28.39
CA LYS A 673 32.81 29.88 27.74
C LYS A 673 31.68 29.43 28.67
N ARG A 674 31.66 29.97 29.88
CA ARG A 674 30.71 29.60 30.94
C ARG A 674 29.94 30.79 31.47
N CYS A 675 28.73 30.53 31.92
CA CYS A 675 27.92 31.50 32.63
C CYS A 675 27.14 30.80 33.75
N SER A 676 26.96 31.46 34.88
CA SER A 676 26.10 30.95 35.94
C SER A 676 24.63 30.81 35.52
N CYS A 677 24.21 31.38 34.38
CA CYS A 677 22.92 31.09 33.72
C CYS A 677 22.85 29.70 33.07
N ARG A 678 23.98 29.02 32.86
CA ARG A 678 24.14 27.70 32.23
C ARG A 678 23.75 27.62 30.74
N GLU A 679 23.15 28.66 30.16
CA GLU A 679 22.85 28.71 28.72
C GLU A 679 24.12 28.66 27.88
N PHE A 680 25.15 29.43 28.22
CA PHE A 680 26.41 29.44 27.45
C PHE A 680 27.14 28.09 27.54
N ASP A 681 27.12 27.47 28.73
CA ASP A 681 27.69 26.15 28.99
C ASP A 681 27.00 25.05 28.16
N ILE A 682 25.66 25.05 28.11
CA ILE A 682 24.87 23.96 27.53
C ILE A 682 24.64 24.15 26.04
N ASP A 683 24.21 25.34 25.61
CA ASP A 683 23.90 25.60 24.20
C ASP A 683 25.18 25.79 23.37
N ARG A 684 26.32 26.08 24.02
CA ARG A 684 27.59 26.46 23.38
C ARG A 684 27.48 27.68 22.47
N ILE A 685 26.44 28.49 22.66
CA ILE A 685 26.19 29.77 21.99
C ILE A 685 26.21 30.86 23.08
N PRO A 686 26.93 31.98 22.89
CA PRO A 686 26.96 33.08 23.84
C PRO A 686 25.57 33.49 24.31
N CYS A 687 25.34 33.47 25.63
CA CYS A 687 24.11 33.99 26.24
C CYS A 687 24.14 35.52 26.28
N SER A 688 23.01 36.17 26.57
CA SER A 688 22.94 37.64 26.66
C SER A 688 23.92 38.22 27.70
N HIS A 689 24.16 37.51 28.81
CA HIS A 689 25.17 37.89 29.81
C HIS A 689 26.59 37.86 29.25
N ALA A 690 26.94 36.83 28.48
CA ALA A 690 28.25 36.69 27.85
C ALA A 690 28.47 37.75 26.78
N ILE A 691 27.43 38.13 26.03
CA ILE A 691 27.47 39.22 25.07
C ILE A 691 27.68 40.57 25.79
N ALA A 692 27.02 40.82 26.92
CA ALA A 692 27.25 42.03 27.69
C ALA A 692 28.71 42.13 28.20
N ALA A 693 29.24 41.02 28.72
CA ALA A 693 30.64 40.91 29.14
C ALA A 693 31.64 41.15 27.99
N SER A 694 31.36 40.61 26.79
CA SER A 694 32.26 40.76 25.64
C SER A 694 32.32 42.20 25.12
N CYS A 695 31.21 42.94 25.19
CA CYS A 695 31.16 44.36 24.83
C CYS A 695 32.08 45.23 25.70
N LEU A 696 32.35 44.84 26.96
CA LEU A 696 33.25 45.56 27.86
C LEU A 696 34.73 45.21 27.62
N SER A 697 35.02 43.98 27.20
CA SER A 697 36.36 43.38 27.24
C SER A 697 37.05 43.20 25.89
N ASN A 698 36.46 43.75 24.82
CA ASN A 698 36.92 43.61 23.43
C ASN A 698 37.12 42.13 23.02
N PHE A 699 36.36 41.23 23.64
CA PHE A 699 36.39 39.81 23.32
C PHE A 699 35.54 39.55 22.08
N ASP A 700 36.14 38.96 21.05
CA ASP A 700 35.45 38.69 19.79
C ASP A 700 35.07 37.21 19.68
N PHE A 701 33.77 36.92 19.71
CA PHE A 701 33.25 35.57 19.48
C PHE A 701 33.44 35.08 18.03
N TYR A 702 33.76 35.98 17.10
CA TYR A 702 34.01 35.69 15.69
C TYR A 702 35.49 35.37 15.40
N SER A 703 36.39 35.64 16.35
CA SER A 703 37.82 35.34 16.22
C SER A 703 38.13 33.85 16.26
#